data_AF-A0A9P1C2P2-F1
#
_entry.id   AF-A0A9P1C2P2-F1
#
_cell.length_a   1.000
_cell.length_b   1.000
_cell.length_c   1.000
_cell.angle_alpha   90.00
_cell.angle_beta   90.00
_cell.angle_gamma   90.00
#
_symmetry.space_group_name_H-M   'P 1'
#
loop_
_entity.id
_entity.type
_entity.pdbx_description
1 polymer ?
#
loop_
_entity_poly.entity_id
_entity_poly.type
_entity_poly.pdbx_seq_one_letter_code
_entity_poly.pdbx_strand_id
1 'polypeptide(L)'
;MSEGVTLKLLKRSWPTHQLVTEVAAILLSEALKYDIQIVEPDEVKPVEDPQQIAQGRFDANFELWPQGKSKELKAWSDDGPAVVTGGHYVLAHSGIYTMKYTVEKWPEAAFYQHLQRPQNSIYDSSPVKGQVRVVASRGESSQFGPINASADPQRLCATAEWNCSDFTWAPQKCRSNASACWGQVLGSQPSYIQGQIEQQIANNALGLQVAYLTPKALATHVWDAFATRKHLLFYSSQPSEGFFGISDDNFVPVAFPPEGSGCNSSYSTVPTGNFSCQISGQALLKVVSPKFQGSSDAARFAALFSLNEADFQELLTTWRLYGDARAAACAWLHHTGQKRWGNWILFTKRIQLVDSFPPTQGCFPHFYVFAGLAIVLFIVTRVFSILMHWKSERQAQKKAAQKDPQLTSDLEHLQWQMHSRACKTHVDLTSKLIGSSAKQQLVAVKWALLKGRMNFMSFFRSEEDFCQPLGQSMAPPDASSALGQYYHTKVETLVYVCTSGFAKTCISALVYTCAAGAVGALLSEVQRVAELNQRVDPVVPAQEQYSRFLSSMETVNLVVQGFDFLPVFLITYMIGQDVNRWHEWLQKMLQVQGRLHDLVIIVNSSYRKVNDQVNAATERKAIFKWYRYLNAIHYLNYLNLVPIIGSAEQAMHDLETVGLLTHAECEKLRFSTGKVRDTVTSWLGRYWHEELEVGIRRERSGYDGYEVR
;
A
#
# COMPACT_ATOMS: atom_id res chain seq x y z
N MET A 1 -3.74 -0.31 -24.11
CA MET A 1 -3.66 -1.06 -25.38
C MET A 1 -3.04 -0.14 -26.41
N SER A 2 -1.90 -0.52 -26.98
CA SER A 2 -1.17 0.25 -27.98
C SER A 2 -2.00 0.31 -29.27
N GLU A 3 -2.39 1.53 -29.62
CA GLU A 3 -3.24 1.86 -30.77
C GLU A 3 -2.43 1.73 -32.07
N GLY A 4 -2.40 0.56 -32.70
CA GLY A 4 -2.02 0.39 -34.12
C GLY A 4 -0.68 1.01 -34.55
N VAL A 5 0.28 1.16 -33.64
CA VAL A 5 1.59 1.73 -33.95
C VAL A 5 2.47 0.63 -34.54
N THR A 6 2.74 0.74 -35.85
CA THR A 6 3.71 -0.14 -36.51
C THR A 6 5.14 0.34 -36.29
N LEU A 7 6.01 -0.50 -35.73
CA LEU A 7 7.44 -0.24 -35.53
C LEU A 7 8.28 -1.07 -36.52
N LYS A 8 9.23 -0.41 -37.19
CA LYS A 8 10.14 -1.02 -38.17
C LYS A 8 11.47 -1.41 -37.54
N LEU A 9 11.74 -2.69 -37.39
CA LEU A 9 13.01 -3.17 -36.84
C LEU A 9 13.97 -3.51 -37.97
N LEU A 10 15.17 -2.93 -37.94
CA LEU A 10 16.25 -3.28 -38.86
C LEU A 10 16.69 -4.73 -38.58
N LYS A 11 16.87 -5.55 -39.61
CA LYS A 11 17.47 -6.89 -39.51
C LYS A 11 18.57 -7.06 -40.55
N ARG A 12 19.79 -7.33 -40.12
CA ARG A 12 20.95 -7.54 -40.99
C ARG A 12 21.15 -9.03 -41.26
N SER A 13 22.02 -9.34 -42.22
CA SER A 13 22.20 -10.71 -42.72
C SER A 13 23.01 -11.63 -41.81
N TRP A 14 23.67 -11.12 -40.77
CA TRP A 14 24.52 -11.94 -39.88
C TRP A 14 23.72 -12.49 -38.67
N PRO A 15 24.03 -13.71 -38.19
CA PRO A 15 23.14 -14.44 -37.27
C PRO A 15 22.84 -13.73 -35.95
N THR A 16 23.83 -13.11 -35.30
CA THR A 16 23.60 -12.40 -34.02
C THR A 16 22.55 -11.30 -34.18
N HIS A 17 22.64 -10.49 -35.23
CA HIS A 17 21.71 -9.37 -35.44
C HIS A 17 20.30 -9.86 -35.72
N GLN A 18 20.18 -10.95 -36.48
CA GLN A 18 18.88 -11.60 -36.68
C GLN A 18 18.31 -12.08 -35.35
N LEU A 19 19.09 -12.76 -34.52
CA LEU A 19 18.62 -13.29 -33.22
C LEU A 19 18.20 -12.18 -32.26
N VAL A 20 19.03 -11.14 -32.07
CA VAL A 20 18.69 -10.01 -31.19
C VAL A 20 17.44 -9.28 -31.68
N THR A 21 17.33 -9.08 -33.00
CA THR A 21 16.17 -8.43 -33.61
C THR A 21 14.90 -9.25 -33.44
N GLU A 22 14.95 -10.57 -33.62
CA GLU A 22 13.78 -11.45 -33.45
C GLU A 22 13.36 -11.54 -31.98
N VAL A 23 14.30 -11.57 -31.02
CA VAL A 23 13.98 -11.48 -29.58
C VAL A 23 13.21 -10.19 -29.29
N ALA A 24 13.71 -9.05 -29.78
CA ALA A 24 13.03 -7.77 -29.61
C ALA A 24 11.67 -7.73 -30.32
N ALA A 25 11.57 -8.27 -31.53
CA ALA A 25 10.33 -8.33 -32.31
C ALA A 25 9.24 -9.14 -31.60
N ILE A 26 9.59 -10.32 -31.08
CA ILE A 26 8.67 -11.18 -30.32
C ILE A 26 8.18 -10.45 -29.08
N LEU A 27 9.07 -9.86 -28.29
CA LEU A 27 8.67 -9.16 -27.05
C LEU A 27 7.82 -7.91 -27.33
N LEU A 28 8.21 -7.09 -28.32
CA LEU A 28 7.43 -5.91 -28.69
C LEU A 28 6.06 -6.28 -29.26
N SER A 29 5.96 -7.35 -30.06
CA SER A 29 4.69 -7.77 -30.66
C SER A 29 3.82 -8.57 -29.72
N GLU A 30 4.35 -9.59 -29.06
CA GLU A 30 3.56 -10.52 -28.26
C GLU A 30 3.30 -10.00 -26.85
N ALA A 31 4.29 -9.36 -26.21
CA ALA A 31 4.12 -8.84 -24.86
C ALA A 31 3.55 -7.41 -24.87
N LEU A 32 4.13 -6.51 -25.68
CA LEU A 32 3.73 -5.10 -25.72
C LEU A 32 2.69 -4.74 -26.80
N LYS A 33 2.27 -5.73 -27.62
CA LYS A 33 1.19 -5.59 -28.62
C LYS A 33 1.44 -4.53 -29.70
N TYR A 34 2.70 -4.23 -30.02
CA TYR A 34 3.04 -3.41 -31.19
C TYR A 34 2.92 -4.22 -32.49
N ASP A 35 2.54 -3.56 -33.57
CA ASP A 35 2.67 -4.15 -34.90
C ASP A 35 4.14 -4.05 -35.32
N ILE A 36 4.80 -5.19 -35.56
CA ILE A 36 6.23 -5.21 -35.89
C ILE A 36 6.43 -5.53 -37.35
N GLN A 37 7.17 -4.66 -38.04
CA GLN A 37 7.68 -4.89 -39.38
C GLN A 37 9.19 -5.08 -39.31
N ILE A 38 9.69 -6.27 -39.62
CA ILE A 38 11.12 -6.50 -39.77
C ILE A 38 11.52 -6.08 -41.19
N VAL A 39 12.57 -5.27 -41.32
CA VAL A 39 13.05 -4.74 -42.61
C VAL A 39 14.50 -5.12 -42.81
N GLU A 40 14.76 -5.82 -43.92
CA GLU A 40 16.10 -6.19 -44.35
C GLU A 40 16.66 -5.13 -45.31
N PRO A 41 17.79 -4.48 -44.98
CA PRO A 41 18.35 -3.38 -45.75
C PRO A 41 19.27 -3.91 -46.87
N ASP A 42 18.70 -4.30 -48.00
CA ASP A 42 19.49 -4.87 -49.12
C ASP A 42 20.48 -3.88 -49.75
N GLU A 43 20.19 -2.58 -49.72
CA GLU A 43 20.97 -1.54 -50.41
C GLU A 43 21.70 -0.57 -49.48
N VAL A 44 21.38 -0.57 -48.18
CA VAL A 44 21.92 0.41 -47.22
C VAL A 44 23.14 -0.15 -46.53
N LYS A 45 24.20 0.65 -46.42
CA LYS A 45 25.44 0.22 -45.76
C LYS A 45 25.28 0.18 -44.23
N PRO A 46 25.88 -0.78 -43.52
CA PRO A 46 25.83 -0.82 -42.05
C PRO A 46 26.35 0.45 -41.35
N VAL A 47 27.27 1.19 -42.00
CA VAL A 47 27.77 2.47 -41.49
C VAL A 47 26.68 3.56 -41.46
N GLU A 48 25.70 3.47 -42.36
CA GLU A 48 24.59 4.44 -42.51
C GLU A 48 23.40 4.13 -41.59
N ASP A 49 23.46 3.06 -40.78
CA ASP A 49 22.36 2.68 -39.88
C ASP A 49 21.88 3.83 -38.97
N PRO A 50 22.76 4.60 -38.29
CA PRO A 50 22.34 5.74 -37.48
C PRO A 50 21.55 6.78 -38.27
N GLN A 51 22.00 7.09 -39.50
CA GLN A 51 21.32 8.03 -40.39
C GLN A 51 19.93 7.52 -40.78
N GLN A 52 19.80 6.27 -41.18
CA GLN A 52 18.51 5.72 -41.62
C GLN A 52 17.50 5.63 -40.47
N ILE A 53 17.97 5.40 -39.24
CA ILE A 53 17.15 5.46 -38.03
C ILE A 53 16.72 6.89 -37.73
N ALA A 54 17.65 7.86 -37.81
CA ALA A 54 17.36 9.28 -37.65
C ALA A 54 16.31 9.78 -38.67
N GLN A 55 16.36 9.27 -39.89
CA GLN A 55 15.42 9.60 -40.98
C GLN A 55 14.09 8.85 -40.90
N GLY A 56 13.91 7.94 -39.93
CA GLY A 56 12.67 7.17 -39.74
C GLY A 56 12.41 6.11 -40.81
N ARG A 57 13.42 5.73 -41.60
CA ARG A 57 13.32 4.56 -42.49
C ARG A 57 13.19 3.28 -41.66
N PHE A 58 13.93 3.22 -40.56
CA PHE A 58 13.84 2.20 -39.53
C PHE A 58 13.56 2.88 -38.18
N ASP A 59 12.88 2.15 -37.30
CA ASP A 59 12.52 2.65 -35.97
C ASP A 59 13.52 2.18 -34.89
N ALA A 60 14.18 1.04 -35.07
CA ALA A 60 15.25 0.60 -34.17
C ALA A 60 16.28 -0.33 -34.83
N ASN A 61 17.50 -0.27 -34.31
CA ASN A 61 18.56 -1.26 -34.50
C ASN A 61 19.07 -1.68 -33.11
N PHE A 62 18.89 -2.95 -32.77
CA PHE A 62 19.27 -3.49 -31.46
C PHE A 62 20.68 -4.07 -31.41
N GLU A 63 21.40 -4.13 -32.52
CA GLU A 63 22.79 -4.60 -32.53
C GLU A 63 23.64 -3.71 -33.43
N LEU A 64 23.86 -2.47 -32.99
CA LEU A 64 24.74 -1.54 -33.67
C LEU A 64 26.17 -1.69 -33.15
N TRP A 65 27.06 -2.13 -34.03
CA TRP A 65 28.50 -2.14 -33.80
C TRP A 65 29.05 -0.70 -33.89
N PRO A 66 29.56 -0.11 -32.79
CA PRO A 66 30.02 1.28 -32.78
C PRO A 66 31.35 1.51 -33.53
N GLN A 67 32.16 0.46 -33.66
CA GLN A 67 33.47 0.53 -34.31
C GLN A 67 33.36 0.97 -35.77
N GLY A 68 34.17 1.97 -36.15
CA GLY A 68 34.14 2.55 -37.49
C GLY A 68 32.97 3.50 -37.76
N LYS A 69 32.06 3.70 -36.79
CA LYS A 69 30.84 4.52 -36.95
C LYS A 69 30.81 5.78 -36.08
N SER A 70 31.90 6.15 -35.43
CA SER A 70 31.92 7.29 -34.49
C SER A 70 31.48 8.61 -35.12
N LYS A 71 31.83 8.87 -36.40
CA LYS A 71 31.37 10.07 -37.12
C LYS A 71 29.86 10.07 -37.34
N GLU A 72 29.30 8.93 -37.75
CA GLU A 72 27.86 8.78 -38.00
C GLU A 72 27.05 8.81 -36.71
N LEU A 73 27.54 8.15 -35.65
CA LEU A 73 26.92 8.22 -34.33
C LEU A 73 26.92 9.65 -33.78
N LYS A 74 28.03 10.38 -33.94
CA LYS A 74 28.07 11.79 -33.56
C LYS A 74 27.08 12.62 -34.36
N ALA A 75 27.09 12.51 -35.68
CA ALA A 75 26.25 13.33 -36.55
C ALA A 75 24.74 13.06 -36.40
N TRP A 76 24.34 11.80 -36.21
CA TRP A 76 22.94 11.40 -36.26
C TRP A 76 22.35 11.04 -34.90
N SER A 77 23.19 10.81 -33.88
CA SER A 77 22.73 10.54 -32.52
C SER A 77 23.16 11.58 -31.50
N ASP A 78 24.45 11.86 -31.34
CA ASP A 78 24.90 12.83 -30.31
C ASP A 78 24.42 14.25 -30.65
N ASP A 79 24.60 14.66 -31.92
CA ASP A 79 24.19 15.95 -32.46
C ASP A 79 22.87 15.84 -33.27
N GLY A 80 22.30 14.64 -33.36
CA GLY A 80 21.17 14.31 -34.23
C GLY A 80 19.94 13.75 -33.52
N PRO A 81 18.89 13.34 -34.27
CA PRO A 81 17.61 12.95 -33.68
C PRO A 81 17.53 11.47 -33.28
N ALA A 82 18.45 10.59 -33.72
CA ALA A 82 18.46 9.20 -33.26
C ALA A 82 18.94 9.12 -31.82
N VAL A 83 18.45 8.15 -31.05
CA VAL A 83 18.78 8.02 -29.63
C VAL A 83 19.48 6.69 -29.38
N VAL A 84 20.67 6.74 -28.79
CA VAL A 84 21.35 5.56 -28.23
C VAL A 84 20.72 5.21 -26.88
N THR A 85 20.08 4.06 -26.76
CA THR A 85 19.37 3.61 -25.54
C THR A 85 20.21 2.70 -24.65
N GLY A 86 21.53 2.86 -24.70
CA GLY A 86 22.52 2.01 -24.05
C GLY A 86 22.96 0.83 -24.91
N GLY A 87 23.74 -0.09 -24.32
CA GLY A 87 24.26 -1.27 -25.00
C GLY A 87 23.88 -2.58 -24.31
N HIS A 88 24.17 -3.67 -25.01
CA HIS A 88 24.13 -5.02 -24.44
C HIS A 88 25.33 -5.21 -23.48
N TYR A 89 25.19 -6.10 -22.50
CA TYR A 89 26.27 -6.46 -21.56
C TYR A 89 27.20 -7.52 -22.16
N VAL A 90 27.54 -7.34 -23.43
CA VAL A 90 28.50 -8.14 -24.17
C VAL A 90 29.52 -7.20 -24.77
N LEU A 91 30.81 -7.55 -24.68
CA LEU A 91 31.86 -6.80 -25.35
C LEU A 91 32.09 -7.43 -26.71
N ALA A 92 31.81 -6.65 -27.75
CA ALA A 92 32.02 -7.06 -29.11
C ALA A 92 33.49 -6.85 -29.47
N HIS A 93 34.18 -7.92 -29.83
CA HIS A 93 35.57 -7.91 -30.23
C HIS A 93 35.69 -8.08 -31.74
N SER A 94 36.75 -7.53 -32.31
CA SER A 94 36.98 -7.49 -33.74
C SER A 94 38.49 -7.47 -33.96
N GLY A 95 39.01 -8.32 -34.83
CA GLY A 95 40.46 -8.43 -35.00
C GLY A 95 40.92 -9.52 -35.95
N ILE A 96 42.24 -9.64 -36.05
CA ILE A 96 42.88 -10.74 -36.77
C ILE A 96 42.94 -11.94 -35.84
N TYR A 97 42.48 -13.09 -36.31
CA TYR A 97 42.53 -14.36 -35.61
C TYR A 97 43.49 -15.32 -36.29
N THR A 98 44.07 -16.20 -35.49
CA THR A 98 44.84 -17.37 -35.92
C THR A 98 44.24 -18.64 -35.31
N MET A 99 44.65 -19.80 -35.82
CA MET A 99 44.22 -21.10 -35.31
C MET A 99 44.85 -21.40 -33.95
N LYS A 100 44.08 -21.95 -33.01
CA LYS A 100 44.56 -22.31 -31.66
C LYS A 100 45.72 -23.29 -31.71
N TYR A 101 45.67 -24.31 -32.57
CA TYR A 101 46.77 -25.25 -32.73
C TYR A 101 48.06 -24.59 -33.24
N THR A 102 47.97 -23.41 -33.87
CA THR A 102 49.14 -22.63 -34.26
C THR A 102 49.77 -22.00 -33.03
N VAL A 103 48.96 -21.43 -32.13
CA VAL A 103 49.43 -20.83 -30.87
C VAL A 103 49.93 -21.90 -29.89
N GLU A 104 49.28 -23.06 -29.82
CA GLU A 104 49.75 -24.18 -28.98
C GLU A 104 51.15 -24.66 -29.39
N LYS A 105 51.49 -24.57 -30.68
CA LYS A 105 52.80 -24.93 -31.21
C LYS A 105 53.80 -23.77 -31.16
N TRP A 106 53.35 -22.53 -31.37
CA TRP A 106 54.13 -21.30 -31.33
C TRP A 106 53.37 -20.23 -30.51
N PRO A 107 53.54 -20.22 -29.17
CA PRO A 107 52.79 -19.30 -28.30
C PRO A 107 52.93 -17.82 -28.69
N GLU A 108 54.08 -17.44 -29.26
CA GLU A 108 54.33 -16.10 -29.76
C GLU A 108 53.40 -15.67 -30.93
N ALA A 109 52.80 -16.62 -31.66
CA ALA A 109 51.87 -16.35 -32.75
C ALA A 109 50.56 -15.70 -32.29
N ALA A 110 50.28 -15.69 -30.98
CA ALA A 110 49.20 -14.91 -30.38
C ALA A 110 49.48 -13.40 -30.37
N PHE A 111 50.69 -12.94 -30.72
CA PHE A 111 51.08 -11.54 -30.65
C PHE A 111 51.59 -11.02 -32.00
N TYR A 112 51.21 -9.79 -32.35
CA TYR A 112 51.55 -9.19 -33.65
C TYR A 112 53.05 -9.12 -33.94
N GLN A 113 53.91 -9.07 -32.91
CA GLN A 113 55.36 -9.04 -33.07
C GLN A 113 55.91 -10.29 -33.76
N HIS A 114 55.23 -11.44 -33.63
CA HIS A 114 55.60 -12.64 -34.38
C HIS A 114 55.45 -12.44 -35.89
N LEU A 115 54.49 -11.62 -36.31
CA LEU A 115 54.19 -11.33 -37.71
C LEU A 115 55.18 -10.32 -38.34
N GLN A 116 56.02 -9.66 -37.54
CA GLN A 116 57.03 -8.70 -38.02
C GLN A 116 58.28 -9.35 -38.63
N ARG A 117 58.55 -10.64 -38.36
CA ARG A 117 59.79 -11.31 -38.74
C ARG A 117 59.59 -12.32 -39.88
N PRO A 118 60.22 -12.14 -41.06
CA PRO A 118 60.05 -13.06 -42.19
C PRO A 118 60.52 -14.49 -41.90
N GLN A 119 61.62 -14.66 -41.16
CA GLN A 119 62.21 -15.96 -40.82
C GLN A 119 61.33 -16.82 -39.90
N ASN A 120 60.35 -16.21 -39.21
CA ASN A 120 59.42 -16.88 -38.32
C ASN A 120 58.07 -17.17 -38.98
N SER A 121 57.88 -16.81 -40.26
CA SER A 121 56.57 -16.91 -40.89
C SER A 121 56.20 -18.37 -41.17
N ILE A 122 55.61 -18.99 -40.15
CA ILE A 122 54.67 -20.10 -40.27
C ILE A 122 53.44 -19.72 -41.12
N TYR A 123 53.41 -18.50 -41.67
CA TYR A 123 52.45 -17.94 -42.63
C TYR A 123 53.13 -17.54 -43.96
N ASP A 124 54.33 -18.06 -44.26
CA ASP A 124 55.04 -17.86 -45.53
C ASP A 124 54.27 -18.49 -46.70
N SER A 125 53.75 -17.62 -47.56
CA SER A 125 52.99 -17.94 -48.76
C SER A 125 53.84 -18.40 -49.97
N SER A 126 55.15 -18.63 -49.79
CA SER A 126 56.01 -19.18 -50.83
C SER A 126 55.52 -20.57 -51.31
N PRO A 127 55.44 -20.82 -52.64
CA PRO A 127 54.91 -22.07 -53.21
C PRO A 127 55.65 -23.33 -52.76
N VAL A 128 56.82 -23.19 -52.13
CA VAL A 128 57.67 -24.28 -51.63
C VAL A 128 57.20 -24.84 -50.27
N LYS A 129 56.30 -24.16 -49.55
CA LYS A 129 55.92 -24.51 -48.16
C LYS A 129 54.42 -24.75 -47.89
N GLY A 130 53.62 -25.09 -48.91
CA GLY A 130 52.31 -25.72 -48.71
C GLY A 130 51.21 -24.86 -48.06
N GLN A 131 51.23 -23.53 -48.26
CA GLN A 131 50.25 -22.61 -47.66
C GLN A 131 49.20 -22.06 -48.62
N VAL A 132 48.10 -21.56 -48.04
CA VAL A 132 46.96 -20.97 -48.74
C VAL A 132 47.29 -19.52 -49.12
N ARG A 133 47.92 -19.31 -50.27
CA ARG A 133 47.90 -18.00 -50.94
C ARG A 133 46.65 -17.94 -51.79
N VAL A 134 45.69 -17.11 -51.42
CA VAL A 134 44.53 -16.87 -52.28
C VAL A 134 44.94 -15.82 -53.31
N VAL A 135 45.13 -16.27 -54.55
CA VAL A 135 45.28 -15.39 -55.71
C VAL A 135 43.88 -15.13 -56.22
N ALA A 136 43.33 -13.95 -55.92
CA ALA A 136 42.03 -13.53 -56.44
C ALA A 136 42.16 -13.08 -57.91
N SER A 137 42.61 -13.95 -58.82
CA SER A 137 42.83 -13.57 -60.22
C SER A 137 41.50 -13.15 -60.88
N ARG A 138 41.49 -12.03 -61.61
CA ARG A 138 40.39 -11.63 -62.51
C ARG A 138 40.33 -12.61 -63.71
N GLY A 139 39.79 -13.81 -63.51
CA GLY A 139 39.51 -14.70 -64.63
C GLY A 139 39.54 -16.20 -64.36
N GLU A 140 40.00 -16.65 -63.19
CA GLU A 140 39.89 -18.09 -62.89
C GLU A 140 38.44 -18.45 -62.58
N SER A 141 37.83 -19.18 -63.51
CA SER A 141 36.74 -20.09 -63.19
C SER A 141 37.29 -21.20 -62.30
N SER A 142 37.48 -20.89 -61.02
CA SER A 142 37.36 -21.94 -60.02
C SER A 142 35.96 -22.54 -60.16
N GLN A 143 35.76 -23.78 -59.72
CA GLN A 143 34.48 -24.49 -59.72
C GLN A 143 33.35 -23.74 -58.93
N PHE A 144 33.61 -22.52 -58.47
CA PHE A 144 32.83 -21.68 -57.56
C PHE A 144 32.45 -20.29 -58.10
N GLY A 145 32.68 -19.98 -59.38
CA GLY A 145 32.20 -18.75 -60.06
C GLY A 145 33.10 -17.50 -59.89
N PRO A 146 32.77 -16.33 -60.47
CA PRO A 146 33.59 -15.13 -60.38
C PRO A 146 33.55 -14.54 -58.95
N ILE A 147 34.56 -14.87 -58.14
CA ILE A 147 34.70 -14.59 -56.70
C ILE A 147 34.74 -13.08 -56.35
N ASN A 148 34.92 -12.21 -57.34
CA ASN A 148 35.68 -10.97 -57.09
C ASN A 148 34.83 -9.69 -56.97
N ALA A 149 33.80 -9.48 -57.81
CA ALA A 149 33.06 -8.20 -57.77
C ALA A 149 32.19 -8.00 -56.51
N SER A 150 31.75 -9.09 -55.87
CA SER A 150 30.93 -9.06 -54.65
C SER A 150 31.76 -9.05 -53.35
N ALA A 151 33.08 -9.23 -53.43
CA ALA A 151 33.99 -9.10 -52.30
C ALA A 151 34.25 -7.63 -51.92
N ASP A 152 34.09 -6.71 -52.87
CA ASP A 152 34.14 -5.26 -52.65
C ASP A 152 32.97 -4.58 -53.37
N PRO A 153 31.74 -4.72 -52.84
CA PRO A 153 30.54 -4.15 -53.48
C PRO A 153 30.60 -2.62 -53.58
N GLN A 154 31.42 -1.98 -52.75
CA GLN A 154 31.58 -0.53 -52.69
C GLN A 154 32.69 -0.01 -53.62
N ARG A 155 33.41 -0.91 -54.29
CA ARG A 155 34.55 -0.58 -55.14
C ARG A 155 35.63 0.23 -54.41
N LEU A 156 35.76 0.06 -53.09
CA LEU A 156 36.80 0.70 -52.28
C LEU A 156 38.18 0.37 -52.83
N CYS A 157 38.42 -0.87 -53.24
CA CYS A 157 39.68 -1.31 -53.82
C CYS A 157 40.02 -0.66 -55.17
N ALA A 158 39.04 -0.08 -55.87
CA ALA A 158 39.26 0.67 -57.10
C ALA A 158 39.63 2.14 -56.84
N THR A 159 39.51 2.62 -55.61
CA THR A 159 39.89 3.99 -55.23
C THR A 159 41.41 4.13 -55.14
N ALA A 160 41.91 5.35 -55.39
CA ALA A 160 43.35 5.63 -55.34
C ALA A 160 43.92 5.49 -53.92
N GLU A 161 43.10 5.74 -52.91
CA GLU A 161 43.44 5.68 -51.49
C GLU A 161 43.68 4.23 -51.03
N TRP A 162 42.90 3.28 -51.53
CA TRP A 162 43.07 1.86 -51.22
C TRP A 162 44.13 1.23 -52.14
N ASN A 163 44.06 1.51 -53.44
CA ASN A 163 45.01 1.04 -54.45
C ASN A 163 45.27 -0.48 -54.31
N CYS A 164 44.19 -1.26 -54.32
CA CYS A 164 44.29 -2.72 -54.29
C CYS A 164 44.68 -3.24 -55.67
N SER A 165 45.42 -4.36 -55.70
CA SER A 165 45.57 -5.19 -56.88
C SER A 165 44.75 -6.45 -56.67
N ASP A 166 43.82 -6.75 -57.57
CA ASP A 166 43.02 -7.99 -57.51
C ASP A 166 42.37 -8.22 -56.14
N PHE A 167 41.65 -7.21 -55.62
CA PHE A 167 40.98 -7.26 -54.30
C PHE A 167 41.93 -7.57 -53.13
N THR A 168 43.22 -7.37 -53.34
CA THR A 168 44.25 -7.51 -52.33
C THR A 168 44.85 -6.13 -52.06
N TRP A 169 44.69 -5.66 -50.83
CA TRP A 169 45.42 -4.50 -50.35
C TRP A 169 46.78 -4.94 -49.81
N ALA A 170 47.84 -4.21 -50.17
CA ALA A 170 49.18 -4.41 -49.63
C ALA A 170 49.75 -3.09 -49.11
N PRO A 171 50.51 -3.08 -48.01
CA PRO A 171 51.19 -1.87 -47.55
C PRO A 171 52.30 -1.46 -48.52
N GLN A 172 52.71 -0.18 -48.50
CA GLN A 172 53.69 0.38 -49.45
C GLN A 172 54.98 -0.44 -49.54
N LYS A 173 55.48 -0.92 -48.39
CA LYS A 173 56.67 -1.79 -48.30
C LYS A 173 56.54 -3.05 -49.16
N CYS A 174 55.38 -3.70 -49.11
CA CYS A 174 55.08 -4.91 -49.88
C CYS A 174 54.94 -4.63 -51.38
N ARG A 175 54.42 -3.45 -51.75
CA ARG A 175 54.32 -3.03 -53.17
C ARG A 175 55.69 -2.71 -53.76
N SER A 176 56.54 -2.04 -53.00
CA SER A 176 57.90 -1.67 -53.44
C SER A 176 58.84 -2.87 -53.50
N ASN A 177 58.59 -3.91 -52.70
CA ASN A 177 59.38 -5.12 -52.68
C ASN A 177 58.48 -6.32 -52.35
N ALA A 178 58.16 -7.14 -53.36
CA ALA A 178 57.31 -8.31 -53.19
C ALA A 178 57.88 -9.32 -52.17
N SER A 179 59.21 -9.42 -52.01
CA SER A 179 59.82 -10.31 -51.01
C SER A 179 59.66 -9.80 -49.58
N ALA A 180 59.20 -8.56 -49.40
CA ALA A 180 58.86 -8.00 -48.09
C ALA A 180 57.41 -8.35 -47.68
N CYS A 181 56.63 -8.99 -48.54
CA CYS A 181 55.30 -9.51 -48.27
C CYS A 181 55.35 -11.03 -48.17
N TRP A 182 55.30 -11.58 -46.96
CA TRP A 182 55.41 -13.03 -46.76
C TRP A 182 54.09 -13.69 -46.42
N GLY A 183 53.12 -12.98 -45.84
CA GLY A 183 51.82 -13.54 -45.45
C GLY A 183 50.61 -12.77 -45.95
N GLN A 184 49.43 -13.34 -45.72
CA GLN A 184 48.14 -12.78 -46.12
C GLN A 184 47.12 -12.95 -44.99
N VAL A 185 46.35 -11.89 -44.71
CA VAL A 185 45.16 -11.92 -43.86
C VAL A 185 43.95 -12.02 -44.78
N LEU A 186 43.09 -13.01 -44.53
CA LEU A 186 41.82 -13.12 -45.25
C LEU A 186 40.76 -12.25 -44.58
N GLY A 187 40.31 -11.23 -45.28
CA GLY A 187 39.24 -10.33 -44.85
C GLY A 187 37.91 -10.66 -45.53
N SER A 188 36.81 -10.26 -44.91
CA SER A 188 35.51 -10.16 -45.57
C SER A 188 35.44 -8.87 -46.37
N GLN A 189 34.28 -8.24 -46.50
CA GLN A 189 34.13 -7.01 -47.27
C GLN A 189 34.82 -5.82 -46.56
N PRO A 190 35.59 -4.99 -47.30
CA PRO A 190 36.34 -3.86 -46.73
C PRO A 190 35.45 -2.79 -46.08
N SER A 191 34.15 -2.79 -46.38
CA SER A 191 33.18 -1.83 -45.87
C SER A 191 32.84 -1.97 -44.40
N TYR A 192 33.06 -3.13 -43.78
CA TYR A 192 32.70 -3.34 -42.37
C TYR A 192 33.67 -2.62 -41.44
N ILE A 193 34.98 -2.70 -41.72
CA ILE A 193 36.04 -2.08 -40.95
C ILE A 193 36.98 -1.35 -41.90
N GLN A 194 36.49 -0.23 -42.41
CA GLN A 194 37.20 0.55 -43.42
C GLN A 194 38.54 1.05 -42.88
N GLY A 195 39.64 0.52 -43.44
CA GLY A 195 41.00 1.00 -43.24
C GLY A 195 41.71 0.52 -41.96
N GLN A 196 41.05 -0.08 -40.97
CA GLN A 196 41.69 -0.32 -39.66
C GLN A 196 42.70 -1.46 -39.70
N ILE A 197 42.37 -2.57 -40.36
CA ILE A 197 43.26 -3.73 -40.48
C ILE A 197 44.50 -3.34 -41.27
N GLU A 198 44.28 -2.57 -42.34
CA GLU A 198 45.31 -2.09 -43.23
C GLU A 198 46.27 -1.15 -42.48
N GLN A 199 45.72 -0.22 -41.68
CA GLN A 199 46.50 0.63 -40.79
C GLN A 199 47.25 -0.17 -39.74
N GLN A 200 46.63 -1.16 -39.08
CA GLN A 200 47.31 -2.03 -38.12
C GLN A 200 48.49 -2.75 -38.77
N ILE A 201 48.32 -3.26 -40.00
CA ILE A 201 49.37 -3.93 -40.76
C ILE A 201 50.49 -2.95 -41.14
N ALA A 202 50.15 -1.80 -41.73
CA ALA A 202 51.12 -0.81 -42.18
C ALA A 202 51.91 -0.21 -41.02
N ASN A 203 51.23 0.25 -39.98
CA ASN A 203 51.81 1.02 -38.88
C ASN A 203 52.57 0.15 -37.87
N ASN A 204 52.27 -1.15 -37.80
CA ASN A 204 53.10 -2.11 -37.06
C ASN A 204 54.19 -2.77 -37.93
N ALA A 205 54.41 -2.26 -39.15
CA ALA A 205 55.43 -2.75 -40.10
C ALA A 205 55.32 -4.26 -40.42
N LEU A 206 54.09 -4.78 -40.50
CA LEU A 206 53.84 -6.19 -40.81
C LEU A 206 54.02 -6.45 -42.31
N GLY A 207 54.71 -7.54 -42.65
CA GLY A 207 54.88 -8.01 -44.03
C GLY A 207 53.67 -8.81 -44.54
N LEU A 208 52.47 -8.27 -44.31
CA LEU A 208 51.20 -8.91 -44.61
C LEU A 208 50.41 -8.10 -45.64
N GLN A 209 49.65 -8.79 -46.47
CA GLN A 209 48.62 -8.21 -47.34
C GLN A 209 47.23 -8.63 -46.85
N VAL A 210 46.18 -7.88 -47.22
CA VAL A 210 44.77 -8.23 -46.90
C VAL A 210 44.09 -8.62 -48.19
N ALA A 211 43.61 -9.86 -48.29
CA ALA A 211 42.75 -10.28 -49.40
C ALA A 211 41.29 -10.24 -48.96
N TYR A 212 40.49 -9.44 -49.65
CA TYR A 212 39.04 -9.38 -49.41
C TYR A 212 38.34 -10.47 -50.18
N LEU A 213 37.53 -11.25 -49.47
CA LEU A 213 36.81 -12.38 -50.00
C LEU A 213 35.31 -12.21 -49.75
N THR A 214 34.49 -12.88 -50.56
CA THR A 214 33.07 -13.05 -50.21
C THR A 214 32.95 -13.83 -48.90
N PRO A 215 31.89 -13.62 -48.10
CA PRO A 215 31.69 -14.39 -46.86
C PRO A 215 31.77 -15.91 -47.07
N LYS A 216 31.23 -16.41 -48.18
CA LYS A 216 31.30 -17.83 -48.55
C LYS A 216 32.73 -18.29 -48.84
N ALA A 217 33.50 -17.54 -49.62
CA ALA A 217 34.89 -17.90 -49.93
C ALA A 217 35.77 -17.85 -48.68
N LEU A 218 35.61 -16.82 -47.84
CA LEU A 218 36.29 -16.71 -46.55
C LEU A 218 36.00 -17.93 -45.67
N ALA A 219 34.72 -18.30 -45.53
CA ALA A 219 34.29 -19.49 -44.80
C ALA A 219 34.98 -20.76 -45.30
N THR A 220 34.98 -20.98 -46.62
CA THR A 220 35.61 -22.16 -47.25
C THR A 220 37.10 -22.23 -46.96
N HIS A 221 37.84 -21.12 -47.06
CA HIS A 221 39.27 -21.11 -46.80
C HIS A 221 39.61 -21.33 -45.32
N VAL A 222 38.82 -20.75 -44.41
CA VAL A 222 39.01 -20.97 -42.97
C VAL A 222 38.71 -22.43 -42.60
N TRP A 223 37.66 -23.02 -43.17
CA TRP A 223 37.37 -24.45 -43.00
C TRP A 223 38.46 -25.37 -43.57
N ASP A 224 38.92 -25.14 -44.80
CA ASP A 224 40.00 -25.94 -45.39
C ASP A 224 41.26 -25.88 -44.51
N ALA A 225 41.64 -24.68 -44.08
CA ALA A 225 42.79 -24.49 -43.22
C ALA A 225 42.63 -25.19 -41.87
N PHE A 226 41.44 -25.12 -41.26
CA PHE A 226 41.15 -25.84 -40.02
C PHE A 226 41.23 -27.36 -40.20
N ALA A 227 40.56 -27.90 -41.22
CA ALA A 227 40.49 -29.34 -41.50
C ALA A 227 41.86 -29.94 -41.87
N THR A 228 42.68 -29.19 -42.61
CA THR A 228 44.02 -29.62 -43.04
C THR A 228 45.14 -29.18 -42.10
N ARG A 229 44.81 -28.58 -40.95
CA ARG A 229 45.77 -28.03 -39.97
C ARG A 229 46.77 -27.02 -40.56
N LYS A 230 46.38 -26.26 -41.60
CA LYS A 230 47.19 -25.18 -42.19
C LYS A 230 47.06 -23.89 -41.38
N HIS A 231 48.18 -23.24 -41.10
CA HIS A 231 48.21 -21.95 -40.43
C HIS A 231 47.58 -20.87 -41.31
N LEU A 232 46.67 -20.08 -40.74
CA LEU A 232 45.91 -19.06 -41.45
C LEU A 232 45.71 -17.84 -40.55
N LEU A 233 45.76 -16.65 -41.16
CA LEU A 233 45.30 -15.40 -40.55
C LEU A 233 44.03 -14.96 -41.25
N PHE A 234 43.00 -14.64 -40.47
CA PHE A 234 41.77 -14.10 -41.03
C PHE A 234 41.18 -13.06 -40.08
N TYR A 235 40.39 -12.15 -40.64
CA TYR A 235 39.69 -11.14 -39.88
C TYR A 235 38.29 -11.64 -39.51
N SER A 236 37.89 -11.47 -38.24
CA SER A 236 36.55 -11.82 -37.75
C SER A 236 36.15 -10.99 -36.53
N SER A 237 34.94 -11.21 -36.03
CA SER A 237 34.36 -10.51 -34.88
C SER A 237 33.59 -11.45 -33.97
N GLN A 238 33.54 -11.15 -32.66
CA GLN A 238 32.76 -11.86 -31.64
C GLN A 238 31.81 -10.87 -30.92
N PRO A 239 30.63 -11.29 -30.46
CA PRO A 239 30.09 -12.66 -30.50
C PRO A 239 29.75 -13.11 -31.94
N SER A 240 29.89 -14.42 -32.21
CA SER A 240 29.57 -15.02 -33.50
C SER A 240 29.06 -16.45 -33.34
N GLU A 241 28.42 -17.00 -34.37
CA GLU A 241 27.94 -18.38 -34.43
C GLU A 241 29.04 -19.44 -34.44
N GLY A 242 30.24 -19.14 -33.94
CA GLY A 242 31.45 -19.88 -34.26
C GLY A 242 31.98 -19.38 -35.60
N PHE A 243 33.26 -19.07 -35.73
CA PHE A 243 33.82 -18.63 -37.00
C PHE A 243 33.53 -19.63 -38.12
N PHE A 244 32.58 -19.26 -38.97
CA PHE A 244 32.07 -20.04 -40.10
C PHE A 244 31.46 -21.39 -39.71
N GLY A 245 31.02 -21.57 -38.46
CA GLY A 245 30.51 -22.84 -37.94
C GLY A 245 31.56 -23.71 -37.22
N ILE A 246 32.79 -23.22 -37.07
CA ILE A 246 33.81 -23.82 -36.19
C ILE A 246 33.72 -23.14 -34.83
N SER A 247 33.80 -23.89 -33.73
CA SER A 247 33.77 -23.29 -32.38
C SER A 247 34.88 -22.24 -32.21
N ASP A 248 34.53 -21.09 -31.63
CA ASP A 248 35.44 -19.98 -31.33
C ASP A 248 36.65 -20.42 -30.49
N ASP A 249 36.50 -21.46 -29.67
CA ASP A 249 37.58 -22.06 -28.88
C ASP A 249 38.73 -22.62 -29.72
N ASN A 250 38.57 -22.75 -31.04
CA ASN A 250 39.60 -23.19 -31.97
C ASN A 250 40.45 -22.05 -32.53
N PHE A 251 40.21 -20.82 -32.09
CA PHE A 251 40.86 -19.64 -32.62
C PHE A 251 41.37 -18.75 -31.49
N VAL A 252 42.43 -18.01 -31.77
CA VAL A 252 43.05 -17.09 -30.83
C VAL A 252 43.19 -15.73 -31.52
N PRO A 253 42.67 -14.64 -30.93
CA PRO A 253 42.88 -13.31 -31.48
C PRO A 253 44.36 -12.94 -31.39
N VAL A 254 44.90 -12.34 -32.44
CA VAL A 254 46.26 -11.79 -32.46
C VAL A 254 46.23 -10.48 -31.67
N ALA A 255 46.97 -10.44 -30.57
CA ALA A 255 47.10 -9.27 -29.73
C ALA A 255 48.02 -8.23 -30.38
N PHE A 256 47.49 -7.01 -30.52
CA PHE A 256 48.20 -5.80 -30.93
C PHE A 256 48.60 -4.95 -29.70
N PRO A 257 49.41 -3.88 -29.85
CA PRO A 257 49.71 -2.98 -28.74
C PRO A 257 48.42 -2.52 -28.06
N PRO A 258 48.32 -2.49 -26.73
CA PRO A 258 47.11 -2.04 -26.05
C PRO A 258 46.76 -0.60 -26.46
N GLU A 259 45.50 -0.23 -26.31
CA GLU A 259 45.05 1.12 -26.60
C GLU A 259 45.76 2.14 -25.69
N GLY A 260 46.77 2.83 -26.24
CA GLY A 260 47.40 3.98 -25.59
C GLY A 260 46.65 5.28 -25.85
N SER A 261 46.95 6.33 -25.08
CA SER A 261 46.37 7.66 -25.27
C SER A 261 46.61 8.16 -26.71
N GLY A 262 45.55 8.26 -27.51
CA GLY A 262 45.59 8.82 -28.85
C GLY A 262 45.55 7.83 -30.02
N CYS A 263 45.59 6.52 -29.76
CA CYS A 263 45.53 5.55 -30.87
C CYS A 263 44.18 5.61 -31.62
N ASN A 264 43.05 5.63 -30.91
CA ASN A 264 41.73 5.70 -31.54
C ASN A 264 41.47 7.05 -32.23
N SER A 265 42.04 8.16 -31.75
CA SER A 265 41.93 9.47 -32.43
C SER A 265 42.69 9.55 -33.75
N SER A 266 43.55 8.58 -34.02
CA SER A 266 44.37 8.49 -35.24
C SER A 266 43.73 7.63 -36.34
N TYR A 267 42.54 7.07 -36.07
CA TYR A 267 41.78 6.25 -37.01
C TYR A 267 41.31 7.06 -38.23
N SER A 268 41.53 6.49 -39.41
CA SER A 268 40.97 6.96 -40.67
C SER A 268 40.16 5.85 -41.37
N THR A 269 39.14 6.19 -42.14
CA THR A 269 38.40 5.21 -42.96
C THR A 269 39.19 4.71 -44.18
N VAL A 270 40.39 5.27 -44.42
CA VAL A 270 41.29 4.82 -45.50
C VAL A 270 42.55 4.14 -44.94
N PRO A 271 43.17 3.24 -45.71
CA PRO A 271 44.37 2.49 -45.27
C PRO A 271 45.59 3.32 -44.85
N THR A 272 45.65 4.60 -45.21
CA THR A 272 46.81 5.48 -44.98
C THR A 272 46.76 6.25 -43.65
N GLY A 273 45.85 5.91 -42.74
CA GLY A 273 45.81 6.52 -41.41
C GLY A 273 46.89 5.98 -40.45
N ASN A 274 46.85 6.42 -39.19
CA ASN A 274 47.90 6.17 -38.21
C ASN A 274 47.51 5.17 -37.11
N PHE A 275 46.38 4.46 -37.27
CA PHE A 275 45.90 3.47 -36.30
C PHE A 275 46.86 2.26 -36.21
N SER A 276 47.30 1.89 -34.99
CA SER A 276 48.28 0.81 -34.81
C SER A 276 48.06 -0.07 -33.58
N CYS A 277 47.02 0.17 -32.79
CA CYS A 277 46.76 -0.56 -31.54
C CYS A 277 45.70 -1.65 -31.69
N GLN A 278 45.49 -2.39 -30.62
CA GLN A 278 44.41 -3.34 -30.43
C GLN A 278 43.07 -2.64 -30.58
N ILE A 279 42.19 -3.29 -31.34
CA ILE A 279 40.78 -2.93 -31.39
C ILE A 279 40.17 -3.29 -30.02
N SER A 280 39.79 -2.26 -29.27
CA SER A 280 39.13 -2.44 -27.98
C SER A 280 37.74 -3.03 -28.15
N GLY A 281 37.37 -3.96 -27.27
CA GLY A 281 36.02 -4.48 -27.22
C GLY A 281 35.03 -3.38 -26.87
N GLN A 282 33.94 -3.25 -27.62
CA GLN A 282 32.91 -2.23 -27.40
C GLN A 282 31.55 -2.90 -27.20
N ALA A 283 30.71 -2.33 -26.34
CA ALA A 283 29.35 -2.83 -26.18
C ALA A 283 28.55 -2.67 -27.49
N LEU A 284 27.75 -3.67 -27.83
CA LEU A 284 26.80 -3.58 -28.94
C LEU A 284 25.70 -2.58 -28.55
N LEU A 285 25.58 -1.48 -29.30
CA LEU A 285 24.67 -0.39 -28.99
C LEU A 285 23.26 -0.67 -29.52
N LYS A 286 22.27 -0.08 -28.86
CA LYS A 286 20.89 -0.02 -29.34
C LYS A 286 20.60 1.42 -29.74
N VAL A 287 20.10 1.61 -30.96
CA VAL A 287 19.78 2.94 -31.51
C VAL A 287 18.34 2.95 -32.00
N VAL A 288 17.58 3.97 -31.61
CA VAL A 288 16.15 4.09 -31.93
C VAL A 288 15.80 5.44 -32.55
N SER A 289 14.74 5.49 -33.33
CA SER A 289 14.24 6.69 -34.00
C SER A 289 13.44 7.58 -33.04
N PRO A 290 13.21 8.86 -33.36
CA PRO A 290 12.29 9.71 -32.60
C PRO A 290 10.88 9.13 -32.45
N LYS A 291 10.40 8.42 -33.49
CA LYS A 291 9.09 7.77 -33.48
C LYS A 291 9.05 6.63 -32.45
N PHE A 292 10.08 5.80 -32.42
CA PHE A 292 10.21 4.73 -31.42
C PHE A 292 10.32 5.33 -30.01
N GLN A 293 11.10 6.41 -29.86
CA GLN A 293 11.28 7.12 -28.58
C GLN A 293 9.99 7.80 -28.07
N GLY A 294 9.12 8.26 -28.99
CA GLY A 294 7.81 8.84 -28.65
C GLY A 294 6.81 7.82 -28.10
N SER A 295 7.07 6.53 -28.28
CA SER A 295 6.28 5.45 -27.70
C SER A 295 6.83 5.07 -26.32
N SER A 296 6.12 5.43 -25.26
CA SER A 296 6.61 5.31 -23.89
C SER A 296 6.98 3.87 -23.47
N ASP A 297 6.19 2.87 -23.86
CA ASP A 297 6.49 1.47 -23.55
C ASP A 297 7.66 0.95 -24.38
N ALA A 298 7.70 1.28 -25.68
CA ALA A 298 8.75 0.83 -26.58
C ALA A 298 10.10 1.45 -26.20
N ALA A 299 10.14 2.78 -25.96
CA ALA A 299 11.33 3.50 -25.51
C ALA A 299 11.89 2.91 -24.21
N ARG A 300 11.00 2.60 -23.26
CA ARG A 300 11.39 1.98 -21.99
C ARG A 300 11.92 0.56 -22.19
N PHE A 301 11.28 -0.22 -23.06
CA PHE A 301 11.80 -1.54 -23.47
C PHE A 301 13.20 -1.40 -24.07
N ALA A 302 13.44 -0.51 -25.03
CA ALA A 302 14.76 -0.35 -25.65
C ALA A 302 15.86 0.09 -24.67
N ALA A 303 15.51 0.87 -23.64
CA ALA A 303 16.45 1.22 -22.58
C ALA A 303 16.83 0.00 -21.71
N LEU A 304 15.87 -0.85 -21.38
CA LEU A 304 16.04 -1.98 -20.46
C LEU A 304 16.48 -3.28 -21.13
N PHE A 305 16.14 -3.47 -22.41
CA PHE A 305 16.48 -4.66 -23.18
C PHE A 305 17.99 -4.82 -23.28
N SER A 306 18.53 -5.85 -22.65
CA SER A 306 19.97 -6.08 -22.59
C SER A 306 20.25 -7.58 -22.58
N LEU A 307 21.17 -8.01 -23.42
CA LEU A 307 21.64 -9.39 -23.49
C LEU A 307 23.10 -9.41 -23.02
N ASN A 308 23.50 -10.44 -22.29
CA ASN A 308 24.89 -10.65 -21.90
C ASN A 308 25.55 -11.74 -22.75
N GLU A 309 26.85 -11.96 -22.55
CA GLU A 309 27.62 -12.98 -23.29
C GLU A 309 26.94 -14.35 -23.27
N ALA A 310 26.46 -14.81 -22.10
CA ALA A 310 25.79 -16.10 -21.98
C ALA A 310 24.51 -16.18 -22.82
N ASP A 311 23.75 -15.08 -22.91
CA ASP A 311 22.54 -15.02 -23.74
C ASP A 311 22.87 -15.15 -25.22
N PHE A 312 23.91 -14.44 -25.70
CA PHE A 312 24.36 -14.56 -27.08
C PHE A 312 24.81 -15.99 -27.39
N GLN A 313 25.62 -16.60 -26.53
CA GLN A 313 26.11 -17.98 -26.72
C GLN A 313 24.95 -18.99 -26.78
N GLU A 314 23.96 -18.84 -25.91
CA GLU A 314 22.79 -19.72 -25.89
C GLU A 314 21.87 -19.49 -27.09
N LEU A 315 21.61 -18.23 -27.47
CA LEU A 315 20.85 -17.89 -28.68
C LEU A 315 21.50 -18.48 -29.93
N LEU A 316 22.82 -18.36 -30.06
CA LEU A 316 23.57 -18.89 -31.20
C LEU A 316 23.61 -20.42 -31.19
N THR A 317 23.77 -21.04 -30.02
CA THR A 317 23.67 -22.51 -29.87
C THR A 317 22.28 -23.00 -30.28
N THR A 318 21.23 -22.32 -29.82
CA THR A 318 19.84 -22.60 -30.20
C THR A 318 19.66 -22.42 -31.71
N TRP A 319 20.18 -21.35 -32.29
CA TRP A 319 20.11 -21.08 -33.72
C TRP A 319 20.77 -22.18 -34.56
N ARG A 320 21.94 -22.70 -34.16
CA ARG A 320 22.57 -23.83 -34.86
C ARG A 320 21.69 -25.09 -34.88
N LEU A 321 20.83 -25.28 -33.87
CA LEU A 321 19.91 -26.42 -33.81
C LEU A 321 18.70 -26.25 -34.73
N TYR A 322 18.14 -25.03 -34.81
CA TYR A 322 16.91 -24.77 -35.57
C TYR A 322 17.16 -24.30 -37.01
N GLY A 323 18.30 -23.64 -37.28
CA GLY A 323 18.59 -22.99 -38.56
C GLY A 323 17.74 -21.76 -38.88
N ASP A 324 16.85 -21.34 -37.96
CA ASP A 324 15.96 -20.19 -38.11
C ASP A 324 16.06 -19.26 -36.89
N ALA A 325 16.27 -17.96 -37.14
CA ALA A 325 16.51 -16.98 -36.09
C ALA A 325 15.27 -16.75 -35.22
N ARG A 326 14.07 -16.76 -35.81
CA ARG A 326 12.81 -16.54 -35.10
C ARG A 326 12.48 -17.73 -34.18
N ALA A 327 12.59 -18.95 -34.70
CA ALA A 327 12.40 -20.17 -33.94
C ALA A 327 13.39 -20.26 -32.78
N ALA A 328 14.65 -19.91 -33.01
CA ALA A 328 15.68 -19.90 -31.97
C ALA A 328 15.42 -18.83 -30.90
N ALA A 329 15.06 -17.60 -31.29
CA ALA A 329 14.67 -16.55 -30.37
C ALA A 329 13.46 -16.94 -29.52
N CYS A 330 12.45 -17.57 -30.13
CA CYS A 330 11.26 -18.07 -29.43
C CYS A 330 11.62 -19.18 -28.42
N ALA A 331 12.41 -20.18 -28.82
CA ALA A 331 12.85 -21.25 -27.94
C ALA A 331 13.67 -20.70 -26.76
N TRP A 332 14.60 -19.78 -27.03
CA TRP A 332 15.40 -19.13 -26.00
C TRP A 332 14.54 -18.32 -25.03
N LEU A 333 13.58 -17.54 -25.54
CA LEU A 333 12.63 -16.78 -24.71
C LEU A 333 11.82 -17.68 -23.77
N HIS A 334 11.42 -18.85 -24.26
CA HIS A 334 10.66 -19.83 -23.49
C HIS A 334 11.50 -20.50 -22.38
N HIS A 335 12.76 -20.85 -22.66
CA HIS A 335 13.60 -21.61 -21.72
C HIS A 335 14.42 -20.74 -20.77
N THR A 336 15.11 -19.73 -21.30
CA THR A 336 16.06 -18.91 -20.54
C THR A 336 15.55 -17.49 -20.36
N GLY A 337 14.98 -16.90 -21.42
CA GLY A 337 14.50 -15.53 -21.41
C GLY A 337 13.37 -15.29 -20.40
N GLN A 338 12.55 -16.30 -20.06
CA GLN A 338 11.39 -16.18 -19.16
C GLN A 338 11.72 -15.52 -17.81
N LYS A 339 12.92 -15.76 -17.29
CA LYS A 339 13.37 -15.20 -16.01
C LYS A 339 13.84 -13.74 -16.11
N ARG A 340 14.02 -13.22 -17.32
CA ARG A 340 14.68 -11.92 -17.58
C ARG A 340 13.75 -10.92 -18.25
N TRP A 341 13.00 -11.34 -19.27
CA TRP A 341 12.26 -10.39 -20.11
C TRP A 341 11.15 -9.67 -19.35
N GLY A 342 10.62 -10.23 -18.26
CA GLY A 342 9.67 -9.53 -17.38
C GLY A 342 10.20 -8.21 -16.83
N ASN A 343 11.53 -8.07 -16.67
CA ASN A 343 12.13 -6.80 -16.24
C ASN A 343 12.34 -5.81 -17.40
N TRP A 344 12.28 -6.26 -18.65
CA TRP A 344 12.40 -5.42 -19.84
C TRP A 344 11.05 -4.86 -20.29
N ILE A 345 9.96 -5.57 -19.97
CA ILE A 345 8.61 -5.25 -20.37
C ILE A 345 7.90 -4.55 -19.21
N LEU A 346 7.74 -3.23 -19.33
CA LEU A 346 7.02 -2.41 -18.36
C LEU A 346 5.98 -1.57 -19.08
N PHE A 347 4.71 -1.74 -18.69
CA PHE A 347 3.61 -0.96 -19.25
C PHE A 347 3.50 0.38 -18.51
N THR A 348 3.60 1.46 -19.26
CA THR A 348 3.59 2.85 -18.77
C THR A 348 2.18 3.42 -18.67
N LYS A 349 1.21 2.93 -19.46
CA LYS A 349 -0.22 3.29 -19.30
C LYS A 349 -0.81 2.54 -18.11
N ARG A 350 -0.75 3.15 -16.92
CA ARG A 350 -1.57 2.75 -15.75
C ARG A 350 -2.87 3.53 -15.74
N ILE A 351 -3.97 2.84 -15.49
CA ILE A 351 -5.26 3.47 -15.18
C ILE A 351 -5.14 4.07 -13.80
N GLN A 352 -5.31 5.39 -13.72
CA GLN A 352 -5.24 6.10 -12.45
C GLN A 352 -6.52 5.89 -11.66
N LEU A 353 -6.42 5.89 -10.33
CA LEU A 353 -7.60 5.81 -9.46
C LEU A 353 -8.47 7.07 -9.57
N VAL A 354 -7.86 8.21 -9.89
CA VAL A 354 -8.50 9.52 -9.95
C VAL A 354 -8.00 10.22 -11.21
N ASP A 355 -8.79 10.16 -12.28
CA ASP A 355 -8.47 10.85 -13.54
C ASP A 355 -8.74 12.37 -13.46
N SER A 356 -9.63 12.78 -12.56
CA SER A 356 -9.95 14.19 -12.29
C SER A 356 -10.42 14.36 -10.84
N PHE A 357 -10.12 15.52 -10.24
CA PHE A 357 -10.51 15.81 -8.86
C PHE A 357 -11.56 16.95 -8.81
N PRO A 358 -12.72 16.75 -8.17
CA PRO A 358 -13.17 15.52 -7.51
C PRO A 358 -13.60 14.43 -8.51
N PRO A 359 -13.31 13.14 -8.26
CA PRO A 359 -13.69 12.06 -9.16
C PRO A 359 -15.21 11.87 -9.21
N THR A 360 -15.82 12.00 -10.38
CA THR A 360 -17.29 11.90 -10.54
C THR A 360 -17.76 10.60 -11.15
N GLN A 361 -16.86 9.74 -11.61
CA GLN A 361 -17.18 8.47 -12.26
C GLN A 361 -17.07 7.27 -11.30
N GLY A 362 -17.57 6.11 -11.75
CA GLY A 362 -17.51 4.86 -10.98
C GLY A 362 -18.36 4.88 -9.71
N CYS A 363 -17.82 4.38 -8.60
CA CYS A 363 -18.49 4.33 -7.31
C CYS A 363 -18.40 5.64 -6.49
N PHE A 364 -17.65 6.65 -6.95
CA PHE A 364 -17.48 7.91 -6.22
C PHE A 364 -18.78 8.71 -5.94
N PRO A 365 -19.80 8.74 -6.83
CA PRO A 365 -21.09 9.34 -6.50
C PRO A 365 -21.73 8.75 -5.24
N HIS A 366 -21.65 7.42 -5.06
CA HIS A 366 -22.14 6.76 -3.86
C HIS A 366 -21.33 7.14 -2.63
N PHE A 367 -20.00 7.21 -2.76
CA PHE A 367 -19.11 7.71 -1.71
C PHE A 367 -19.55 9.11 -1.24
N TYR A 368 -19.80 10.04 -2.16
CA TYR A 368 -20.22 11.41 -1.80
C TYR A 368 -21.61 11.46 -1.16
N VAL A 369 -22.57 10.66 -1.66
CA VAL A 369 -23.90 10.59 -1.06
C VAL A 369 -23.82 10.07 0.37
N PHE A 370 -23.10 8.98 0.61
CA PHE A 370 -22.95 8.39 1.93
C PHE A 370 -22.16 9.29 2.90
N ALA A 371 -21.04 9.88 2.43
CA ALA A 371 -20.26 10.82 3.24
C ALA A 371 -21.06 12.09 3.56
N GLY A 372 -21.79 12.63 2.58
CA GLY A 372 -22.67 13.77 2.75
C GLY A 372 -23.79 13.49 3.76
N LEU A 373 -24.47 12.34 3.65
CA LEU A 373 -25.49 11.91 4.61
C LEU A 373 -24.94 11.75 6.02
N ALA A 374 -23.77 11.12 6.18
CA ALA A 374 -23.13 10.96 7.48
C ALA A 374 -22.83 12.32 8.14
N ILE A 375 -22.29 13.28 7.37
CA ILE A 375 -21.99 14.63 7.84
C ILE A 375 -23.28 15.37 8.21
N VAL A 376 -24.31 15.34 7.35
CA VAL A 376 -25.59 16.00 7.61
C VAL A 376 -26.25 15.44 8.87
N LEU A 377 -26.33 14.11 9.02
CA LEU A 377 -26.90 13.47 10.20
C LEU A 377 -26.13 13.82 11.48
N PHE A 378 -24.80 13.90 11.40
CA PHE A 378 -23.96 14.33 12.51
C PHE A 378 -24.20 15.81 12.90
N ILE A 379 -24.29 16.70 11.91
CA ILE A 379 -24.58 18.12 12.16
C ILE A 379 -25.98 18.28 12.75
N VAL A 380 -27.00 17.63 12.16
CA VAL A 380 -28.39 17.71 12.62
C VAL A 380 -28.51 17.23 14.07
N THR A 381 -27.85 16.11 14.43
CA THR A 381 -27.88 15.63 15.82
C THR A 381 -27.19 16.58 16.80
N ARG A 382 -26.07 17.18 16.41
CA ARG A 382 -25.38 18.18 17.23
C ARG A 382 -26.22 19.44 17.42
N VAL A 383 -26.75 19.99 16.34
CA VAL A 383 -27.59 21.21 16.36
C VAL A 383 -28.87 20.95 17.17
N PHE A 384 -29.56 19.83 16.95
CA PHE A 384 -30.75 19.48 17.71
C PHE A 384 -30.45 19.34 19.21
N SER A 385 -29.33 18.70 19.57
CA SER A 385 -28.92 18.59 20.97
C SER A 385 -28.63 19.96 21.61
N ILE A 386 -28.02 20.89 20.87
CA ILE A 386 -27.75 22.25 21.35
C ILE A 386 -29.06 23.03 21.51
N LEU A 387 -29.94 22.99 20.52
CA LEU A 387 -31.24 23.68 20.55
C LEU A 387 -32.14 23.19 21.70
N MET A 388 -32.21 21.87 21.92
CA MET A 388 -32.99 21.30 23.01
C MET A 388 -32.42 21.69 24.38
N HIS A 389 -31.09 21.76 24.52
CA HIS A 389 -30.45 22.25 25.73
C HIS A 389 -30.80 23.72 26.00
N TRP A 390 -30.70 24.56 24.98
CA TRP A 390 -31.03 25.98 25.06
C TRP A 390 -32.50 26.24 25.40
N LYS A 391 -33.42 25.48 24.82
CA LYS A 391 -34.87 25.59 25.10
C LYS A 391 -35.19 25.18 26.54
N SER A 392 -34.57 24.10 27.02
CA SER A 392 -34.70 23.63 28.40
C SER A 392 -34.20 24.68 29.40
N GLU A 393 -33.02 25.24 29.15
CA GLU A 393 -32.41 26.24 30.03
C GLU A 393 -33.23 27.54 30.08
N ARG A 394 -33.70 28.04 28.93
CA ARG A 394 -34.60 29.21 28.87
C ARG A 394 -35.93 28.97 29.58
N GLN A 395 -36.52 27.77 29.48
CA GLN A 395 -37.75 27.46 30.20
C GLN A 395 -37.53 27.40 31.72
N ALA A 396 -36.40 26.84 32.16
CA ALA A 396 -36.03 26.83 33.58
C ALA A 396 -35.81 28.25 34.12
N GLN A 397 -35.11 29.11 33.38
CA GLN A 397 -34.89 30.51 33.73
C GLN A 397 -36.20 31.31 33.78
N LYS A 398 -37.09 31.15 32.80
CA LYS A 398 -38.40 31.84 32.80
C LYS A 398 -39.27 31.44 33.99
N LYS A 399 -39.30 30.15 34.35
CA LYS A 399 -40.04 29.68 35.53
C LYS A 399 -39.42 30.16 36.84
N ALA A 400 -38.10 30.29 36.91
CA ALA A 400 -37.41 30.84 38.08
C ALA A 400 -37.66 32.35 38.25
N ALA A 401 -37.71 33.11 37.15
CA ALA A 401 -37.94 34.56 37.19
C ALA A 401 -39.39 34.97 37.51
N GLN A 402 -40.36 34.06 37.37
CA GLN A 402 -41.79 34.34 37.60
C GLN A 402 -42.27 34.06 39.02
N LYS A 403 -41.46 33.44 39.90
CA LYS A 403 -41.87 33.11 41.27
C LYS A 403 -41.38 34.19 42.24
N ASP A 404 -42.32 34.85 42.91
CA ASP A 404 -42.08 35.93 43.87
C ASP A 404 -41.27 35.42 45.09
N PRO A 405 -40.05 35.92 45.37
CA PRO A 405 -39.17 35.38 46.42
C PRO A 405 -39.71 35.50 47.85
N GLN A 406 -40.72 36.33 48.09
CA GLN A 406 -41.18 36.65 49.45
C GLN A 406 -42.36 35.80 49.96
N LEU A 407 -42.93 34.91 49.15
CA LEU A 407 -44.16 34.17 49.51
C LEU A 407 -44.09 32.65 49.28
N THR A 408 -42.92 32.04 49.43
CA THR A 408 -42.79 30.58 49.34
C THR A 408 -42.40 30.01 50.70
N SER A 409 -43.24 29.13 51.26
CA SER A 409 -42.90 28.38 52.47
C SER A 409 -41.59 27.59 52.29
N ASP A 410 -40.87 27.29 53.37
CA ASP A 410 -39.60 26.55 53.33
C ASP A 410 -39.71 25.23 52.54
N LEU A 411 -40.89 24.60 52.58
CA LEU A 411 -41.21 23.39 51.81
C LEU A 411 -41.28 23.64 50.29
N GLU A 412 -41.88 24.75 49.85
CA GLU A 412 -41.90 25.10 48.43
C GLU A 412 -40.51 25.46 47.92
N HIS A 413 -39.72 26.14 48.74
CA HIS A 413 -38.34 26.45 48.44
C HIS A 413 -37.50 25.17 48.34
N LEU A 414 -37.67 24.23 49.27
CA LEU A 414 -37.04 22.90 49.22
C LEU A 414 -37.38 22.17 47.92
N GLN A 415 -38.67 22.08 47.56
CA GLN A 415 -39.10 21.47 46.30
C GLN A 415 -38.47 22.14 45.07
N TRP A 416 -38.38 23.47 45.08
CA TRP A 416 -37.75 24.23 44.01
C TRP A 416 -36.24 23.95 43.94
N GLN A 417 -35.54 23.91 45.07
CA GLN A 417 -34.11 23.58 45.11
C GLN A 417 -33.84 22.16 44.63
N MET A 418 -34.66 21.21 45.06
CA MET A 418 -34.64 19.82 44.59
C MET A 418 -34.83 19.77 43.06
N HIS A 419 -35.83 20.48 42.53
CA HIS A 419 -36.06 20.59 41.08
C HIS A 419 -34.92 21.31 40.34
N SER A 420 -34.31 22.33 40.95
CA SER A 420 -33.18 23.05 40.37
C SER A 420 -31.91 22.20 40.33
N ARG A 421 -31.61 21.43 41.39
CA ARG A 421 -30.52 20.43 41.42
C ARG A 421 -30.67 19.41 40.30
N ALA A 422 -31.91 18.98 40.08
CA ALA A 422 -32.34 18.17 38.96
C ALA A 422 -31.94 18.77 37.60
N CYS A 423 -32.24 20.05 37.38
CA CYS A 423 -31.97 20.73 36.11
C CYS A 423 -30.49 21.11 35.89
N LYS A 424 -29.73 21.38 36.97
CA LYS A 424 -28.33 21.85 36.92
C LYS A 424 -27.29 20.75 36.78
N THR A 425 -27.67 19.49 36.93
CA THR A 425 -26.71 18.37 36.80
C THR A 425 -26.33 18.18 35.34
N HIS A 426 -25.27 18.86 34.90
CA HIS A 426 -24.65 18.65 33.59
C HIS A 426 -24.01 17.26 33.54
N VAL A 427 -24.18 16.59 32.40
CA VAL A 427 -23.42 15.37 32.08
C VAL A 427 -22.08 15.83 31.48
N ASP A 428 -21.03 15.84 32.31
CA ASP A 428 -19.69 16.31 31.92
C ASP A 428 -19.12 15.53 30.72
N LEU A 429 -18.39 16.21 29.85
CA LEU A 429 -17.77 15.71 28.62
C LEU A 429 -16.77 14.57 28.94
N THR A 430 -16.05 14.70 30.05
CA THR A 430 -15.11 13.70 30.58
C THR A 430 -15.84 12.42 31.02
N SER A 431 -17.05 12.54 31.59
CA SER A 431 -17.93 11.40 31.91
C SER A 431 -18.60 10.78 30.68
N LYS A 432 -18.77 11.53 29.59
CA LYS A 432 -19.26 11.02 28.29
C LYS A 432 -18.19 10.26 27.50
N LEU A 433 -16.91 10.55 27.71
CA LEU A 433 -15.80 9.93 26.97
C LEU A 433 -15.10 8.80 27.73
N ILE A 434 -14.91 8.91 29.05
CA ILE A 434 -14.20 7.90 29.87
C ILE A 434 -15.14 6.79 30.40
N GLY A 435 -16.45 7.02 30.46
CA GLY A 435 -17.45 6.08 30.98
C GLY A 435 -17.85 4.93 30.05
N SER A 436 -17.21 4.76 28.89
CA SER A 436 -17.53 3.70 27.90
C SER A 436 -17.08 2.30 28.32
N SER A 437 -16.29 2.15 29.39
CA SER A 437 -15.90 0.84 29.96
C SER A 437 -16.60 0.52 31.28
N ALA A 438 -17.10 1.50 32.03
CA ALA A 438 -17.94 1.25 33.21
C ALA A 438 -18.85 2.45 33.53
N LYS A 439 -20.17 2.23 33.44
CA LYS A 439 -21.25 3.06 34.00
C LYS A 439 -21.58 4.42 33.31
N GLN A 440 -21.80 4.41 32.00
CA GLN A 440 -22.57 5.47 31.28
C GLN A 440 -24.09 5.46 31.55
N GLN A 441 -24.55 4.50 32.32
CA GLN A 441 -25.93 4.08 32.49
C GLN A 441 -26.77 5.01 33.42
N LEU A 442 -26.19 5.99 34.13
CA LEU A 442 -26.93 6.81 35.11
C LEU A 442 -27.95 7.82 34.54
N VAL A 443 -28.01 8.09 33.24
CA VAL A 443 -28.75 9.26 32.70
C VAL A 443 -30.26 9.01 32.49
N ALA A 444 -30.70 7.85 32.01
CA ALA A 444 -32.12 7.62 31.70
C ALA A 444 -33.00 7.43 32.95
N VAL A 445 -32.54 6.62 33.93
CA VAL A 445 -33.20 6.48 35.25
C VAL A 445 -33.20 7.80 36.01
N LYS A 446 -32.14 8.62 35.86
CA LYS A 446 -32.13 10.00 36.33
C LYS A 446 -33.31 10.77 35.72
N TRP A 447 -33.53 10.77 34.41
CA TRP A 447 -34.62 11.54 33.79
C TRP A 447 -36.04 11.18 34.24
N ALA A 448 -36.34 9.89 34.49
CA ALA A 448 -37.61 9.49 35.09
C ALA A 448 -37.77 10.00 36.54
N LEU A 449 -36.68 10.00 37.31
CA LEU A 449 -36.64 10.56 38.66
C LEU A 449 -36.71 12.10 38.66
N LEU A 450 -36.10 12.77 37.67
CA LEU A 450 -36.00 14.23 37.50
C LEU A 450 -37.36 14.91 37.23
N LYS A 451 -38.37 14.16 36.73
CA LYS A 451 -39.73 14.68 36.50
C LYS A 451 -40.71 14.42 37.66
N GLY A 452 -40.42 13.47 38.54
CA GLY A 452 -41.26 13.17 39.69
C GLY A 452 -41.11 14.23 40.78
N ARG A 453 -42.22 14.73 41.33
CA ARG A 453 -42.17 15.47 42.60
C ARG A 453 -41.94 14.47 43.72
N MET A 454 -40.95 14.70 44.58
CA MET A 454 -40.85 13.96 45.84
C MET A 454 -41.91 14.49 46.81
N ASN A 455 -43.17 14.10 46.61
CA ASN A 455 -44.29 14.52 47.47
C ASN A 455 -44.03 14.16 48.94
N PHE A 456 -43.24 13.13 49.20
CA PHE A 456 -42.77 12.84 50.55
C PHE A 456 -42.04 14.04 51.21
N MET A 457 -41.29 14.84 50.47
CA MET A 457 -40.59 16.03 50.99
C MET A 457 -41.48 17.29 51.01
N SER A 458 -42.76 17.20 50.66
CA SER A 458 -43.69 18.33 50.63
C SER A 458 -44.45 18.57 51.94
N PHE A 459 -44.05 17.89 53.02
CA PHE A 459 -44.78 17.86 54.27
C PHE A 459 -43.83 18.04 55.44
N PHE A 460 -44.12 19.01 56.30
CA PHE A 460 -43.35 19.24 57.52
C PHE A 460 -43.85 18.29 58.62
N ARG A 461 -42.92 17.69 59.36
CA ARG A 461 -43.24 16.72 60.41
C ARG A 461 -42.84 17.29 61.77
N SER A 462 -43.82 17.50 62.64
CA SER A 462 -43.57 17.88 64.02
C SER A 462 -43.95 16.75 64.98
N GLU A 463 -43.25 16.67 66.10
CA GLU A 463 -43.57 15.72 67.18
C GLU A 463 -44.94 16.03 67.77
N GLU A 464 -45.27 17.32 67.91
CA GLU A 464 -46.53 17.80 68.45
C GLU A 464 -47.72 17.30 67.63
N ASP A 465 -47.67 17.49 66.31
CA ASP A 465 -48.71 17.05 65.38
C ASP A 465 -48.83 15.52 65.35
N PHE A 466 -47.70 14.81 65.32
CA PHE A 466 -47.69 13.34 65.33
C PHE A 466 -48.27 12.74 66.62
N CYS A 467 -48.07 13.41 67.76
CA CYS A 467 -48.54 12.93 69.06
C CYS A 467 -50.02 13.26 69.33
N GLN A 468 -50.69 14.06 68.49
CA GLN A 468 -52.09 14.44 68.68
C GLN A 468 -53.04 13.22 68.72
N PRO A 469 -54.18 13.32 69.42
CA PRO A 469 -55.23 12.31 69.41
C PRO A 469 -55.64 11.86 68.00
N LEU A 470 -56.17 10.63 67.89
CA LEU A 470 -56.57 10.06 66.61
C LEU A 470 -57.59 10.98 65.91
N GLY A 471 -57.32 11.34 64.65
CA GLY A 471 -58.18 12.23 63.85
C GLY A 471 -57.86 13.73 63.96
N GLN A 472 -56.90 14.12 64.81
CA GLN A 472 -56.44 15.51 64.90
C GLN A 472 -55.08 15.72 64.20
N SER A 473 -54.25 14.67 64.10
CA SER A 473 -52.96 14.74 63.41
C SER A 473 -53.11 15.02 61.92
N MET A 474 -52.23 15.88 61.37
CA MET A 474 -52.17 16.08 59.93
C MET A 474 -51.57 14.84 59.27
N ALA A 475 -52.34 14.21 58.38
CA ALA A 475 -51.81 13.14 57.55
C ALA A 475 -50.84 13.73 56.51
N PRO A 476 -49.72 13.06 56.23
CA PRO A 476 -48.91 13.42 55.07
C PRO A 476 -49.77 13.31 53.80
N PRO A 477 -49.52 14.16 52.78
CA PRO A 477 -50.25 14.08 51.54
C PRO A 477 -50.08 12.68 50.92
N ASP A 478 -51.14 12.20 50.26
CA ASP A 478 -51.09 10.93 49.56
C ASP A 478 -49.83 10.87 48.68
N ALA A 479 -49.06 9.81 48.86
CA ALA A 479 -47.91 9.58 48.01
C ALA A 479 -48.42 9.55 46.57
N SER A 480 -47.91 10.44 45.72
CA SER A 480 -48.10 10.28 44.28
C SER A 480 -47.61 8.89 43.93
N SER A 481 -48.47 8.06 43.36
CA SER A 481 -48.16 6.67 43.09
C SER A 481 -46.76 6.51 42.51
N ALA A 482 -46.01 5.57 43.11
CA ALA A 482 -44.68 5.23 42.65
C ALA A 482 -44.75 4.88 41.16
N LEU A 483 -44.15 5.72 40.30
CA LEU A 483 -43.81 5.60 38.86
C LEU A 483 -44.72 4.78 37.91
N GLY A 484 -45.26 3.64 38.30
CA GLY A 484 -46.20 2.79 37.58
C GLY A 484 -47.56 3.39 37.27
N GLN A 485 -47.97 4.53 37.85
CA GLN A 485 -49.16 5.26 37.39
C GLN A 485 -48.85 6.37 36.37
N TYR A 486 -47.60 6.80 36.16
CA TYR A 486 -47.33 7.86 35.17
C TYR A 486 -47.39 7.37 33.71
N TYR A 487 -47.32 6.06 33.51
CA TYR A 487 -47.40 5.43 32.21
C TYR A 487 -48.54 4.41 32.25
N HIS A 488 -49.78 4.93 32.16
CA HIS A 488 -50.99 4.11 32.19
C HIS A 488 -51.13 3.23 30.94
N THR A 489 -50.44 3.60 29.85
CA THR A 489 -50.52 2.89 28.58
C THR A 489 -49.15 2.41 28.10
N LYS A 490 -49.15 1.29 27.38
CA LYS A 490 -47.96 0.80 26.65
C LYS A 490 -47.37 1.86 25.71
N VAL A 491 -48.21 2.76 25.21
CA VAL A 491 -47.82 3.86 24.31
C VAL A 491 -46.98 4.89 25.04
N GLU A 492 -47.32 5.30 26.26
CA GLU A 492 -46.53 6.27 27.01
C GLU A 492 -45.17 5.69 27.42
N THR A 493 -45.12 4.40 27.78
CA THR A 493 -43.87 3.67 28.00
C THR A 493 -43.03 3.62 26.72
N LEU A 494 -43.65 3.35 25.56
CA LEU A 494 -42.95 3.35 24.27
C LEU A 494 -42.41 4.74 23.92
N VAL A 495 -43.22 5.79 24.10
CA VAL A 495 -42.80 7.19 23.91
C VAL A 495 -41.63 7.53 24.83
N TYR A 496 -41.65 7.07 26.09
CA TYR A 496 -40.53 7.22 27.00
C TYR A 496 -39.27 6.50 26.50
N VAL A 497 -39.37 5.25 26.06
CA VAL A 497 -38.24 4.50 25.48
C VAL A 497 -37.69 5.22 24.23
N CYS A 498 -38.57 5.67 23.33
CA CYS A 498 -38.20 6.40 22.13
C CYS A 498 -37.49 7.73 22.44
N THR A 499 -37.89 8.43 23.50
CA THR A 499 -37.36 9.76 23.87
C THR A 499 -36.19 9.74 24.85
N SER A 500 -35.99 8.65 25.61
CA SER A 500 -34.97 8.54 26.66
C SER A 500 -33.56 8.22 26.15
N GLY A 501 -33.42 7.78 24.90
CA GLY A 501 -32.12 7.52 24.29
C GLY A 501 -32.17 6.85 22.92
N PHE A 502 -33.25 6.10 22.64
CA PHE A 502 -33.39 5.31 21.41
C PHE A 502 -33.20 6.13 20.12
N ALA A 503 -33.83 7.32 20.01
CA ALA A 503 -33.66 8.18 18.84
C ALA A 503 -32.19 8.58 18.60
N LYS A 504 -31.42 8.85 19.67
CA LYS A 504 -29.98 9.15 19.54
C LYS A 504 -29.21 7.92 19.08
N THR A 505 -29.53 6.75 19.61
CA THR A 505 -28.92 5.48 19.20
C THR A 505 -29.20 5.17 17.73
N CYS A 506 -30.45 5.34 17.27
CA CYS A 506 -30.81 5.16 15.86
C CYS A 506 -30.05 6.10 14.94
N ILE A 507 -29.91 7.38 15.31
CA ILE A 507 -29.19 8.33 14.45
C ILE A 507 -27.68 8.03 14.46
N SER A 508 -27.10 7.69 15.62
CA SER A 508 -25.70 7.24 15.67
C SER A 508 -25.49 6.01 14.79
N ALA A 509 -26.38 5.01 14.87
CA ALA A 509 -26.33 3.83 14.01
C ALA A 509 -26.40 4.21 12.52
N LEU A 510 -27.31 5.11 12.13
CA LEU A 510 -27.40 5.61 10.75
C LEU A 510 -26.14 6.34 10.29
N VAL A 511 -25.52 7.15 11.16
CA VAL A 511 -24.23 7.82 10.88
C VAL A 511 -23.14 6.77 10.63
N TYR A 512 -23.04 5.74 11.47
CA TYR A 512 -22.09 4.65 11.28
C TYR A 512 -22.35 3.87 10.00
N THR A 513 -23.61 3.55 9.69
CA THR A 513 -23.98 2.86 8.44
C THR A 513 -23.60 3.69 7.21
N CYS A 514 -23.87 5.00 7.22
CA CYS A 514 -23.48 5.89 6.12
C CYS A 514 -21.95 5.99 5.99
N ALA A 515 -21.22 6.13 7.11
CA ALA A 515 -19.76 6.16 7.08
C ALA A 515 -19.17 4.85 6.53
N ALA A 516 -19.70 3.70 6.94
CA ALA A 516 -19.30 2.40 6.42
C ALA A 516 -19.61 2.26 4.92
N GLY A 517 -20.79 2.72 4.48
CA GLY A 517 -21.17 2.75 3.06
C GLY A 517 -20.22 3.60 2.20
N ALA A 518 -19.77 4.75 2.72
CA ALA A 518 -18.77 5.58 2.03
C ALA A 518 -17.44 4.81 1.87
N VAL A 519 -16.93 4.21 2.93
CA VAL A 519 -15.69 3.40 2.87
C VAL A 519 -15.84 2.24 1.87
N GLY A 520 -16.98 1.53 1.90
CA GLY A 520 -17.25 0.43 0.97
C GLY A 520 -17.26 0.87 -0.50
N ALA A 521 -17.88 2.01 -0.81
CA ALA A 521 -17.89 2.56 -2.17
C ALA A 521 -16.49 2.91 -2.68
N LEU A 522 -15.63 3.48 -1.82
CA LEU A 522 -14.23 3.77 -2.15
C LEU A 522 -13.44 2.48 -2.41
N LEU A 523 -13.62 1.46 -1.58
CA LEU A 523 -12.95 0.17 -1.72
C LEU A 523 -13.31 -0.53 -3.04
N SER A 524 -14.58 -0.51 -3.41
CA SER A 524 -15.06 -1.07 -4.68
C SER A 524 -14.39 -0.41 -5.88
N GLU A 525 -14.17 0.91 -5.84
CA GLU A 525 -13.51 1.62 -6.93
C GLU A 525 -12.02 1.26 -7.03
N VAL A 526 -11.33 1.12 -5.89
CA VAL A 526 -9.93 0.66 -5.86
C VAL A 526 -9.80 -0.74 -6.47
N GLN A 527 -10.68 -1.67 -6.09
CA GLN A 527 -10.68 -3.03 -6.64
C GLN A 527 -10.88 -3.00 -8.16
N ARG A 528 -11.87 -2.23 -8.64
CA ARG A 528 -12.13 -2.08 -10.08
C ARG A 528 -10.90 -1.57 -10.84
N VAL A 529 -10.23 -0.54 -10.32
CA VAL A 529 -9.01 0.03 -10.96
C VAL A 529 -7.85 -0.97 -10.93
N ALA A 530 -7.72 -1.75 -9.86
CA ALA A 530 -6.71 -2.79 -9.76
C ALA A 530 -6.92 -3.91 -10.81
N GLU A 531 -8.16 -4.40 -10.94
CA GLU A 531 -8.52 -5.41 -11.93
C GLU A 531 -8.28 -4.90 -13.37
N LEU A 532 -8.63 -3.64 -13.65
CA LEU A 532 -8.37 -3.06 -14.96
C LEU A 532 -6.87 -2.90 -15.23
N ASN A 533 -6.07 -2.50 -14.22
CA ASN A 533 -4.62 -2.44 -14.35
C ASN A 533 -4.00 -3.82 -14.57
N GLN A 534 -4.50 -4.88 -13.92
CA GLN A 534 -4.06 -6.26 -14.17
C GLN A 534 -4.40 -6.75 -15.58
N ARG A 535 -5.53 -6.30 -16.16
CA ARG A 535 -5.87 -6.60 -17.56
C ARG A 535 -4.94 -5.90 -18.55
N VAL A 536 -4.46 -4.70 -18.19
CA VAL A 536 -3.54 -3.92 -19.04
C VAL A 536 -2.11 -4.45 -18.95
N ASP A 537 -1.68 -4.83 -17.74
CA ASP A 537 -0.34 -5.36 -17.48
C ASP A 537 -0.48 -6.62 -16.60
N PRO A 538 -0.48 -7.81 -17.22
CA PRO A 538 -0.58 -9.08 -16.49
C PRO A 538 0.71 -9.42 -15.74
N VAL A 539 1.79 -8.66 -15.96
CA VAL A 539 3.14 -8.94 -15.44
C VAL A 539 3.46 -8.13 -14.17
N VAL A 540 2.89 -6.92 -13.96
CA VAL A 540 2.02 -6.69 -12.78
C VAL A 540 2.29 -7.55 -11.56
N PRO A 541 3.48 -7.57 -10.92
CA PRO A 541 3.66 -8.44 -9.77
C PRO A 541 2.62 -8.02 -8.75
N ALA A 542 1.79 -8.95 -8.31
CA ALA A 542 0.82 -8.76 -7.25
C ALA A 542 1.50 -8.46 -5.90
N GLN A 543 2.61 -7.72 -5.87
CA GLN A 543 3.48 -7.56 -4.70
C GLN A 543 3.90 -6.12 -4.37
N GLU A 544 3.89 -5.15 -5.30
CA GLU A 544 4.66 -3.92 -5.01
C GLU A 544 3.94 -2.71 -4.40
N GLN A 545 2.62 -2.62 -4.43
CA GLN A 545 1.92 -1.59 -3.61
C GLN A 545 0.42 -1.82 -3.57
N TYR A 546 -0.16 -2.09 -4.74
CA TYR A 546 -1.59 -2.29 -4.88
C TYR A 546 -2.07 -3.55 -4.17
N SER A 547 -1.31 -4.64 -4.21
CA SER A 547 -1.68 -5.87 -3.50
C SER A 547 -1.52 -5.78 -2.00
N ARG A 548 -0.53 -5.05 -1.48
CA ARG A 548 -0.42 -4.78 -0.02
C ARG A 548 -1.56 -3.90 0.44
N PHE A 549 -1.91 -2.88 -0.36
CA PHE A 549 -3.07 -2.04 -0.09
C PHE A 549 -4.35 -2.87 -0.13
N LEU A 550 -4.56 -3.66 -1.18
CA LEU A 550 -5.72 -4.53 -1.34
C LEU A 550 -5.78 -5.62 -0.27
N SER A 551 -4.68 -6.25 0.14
CA SER A 551 -4.69 -7.27 1.20
C SER A 551 -5.00 -6.63 2.57
N SER A 552 -4.44 -5.44 2.81
CA SER A 552 -4.77 -4.66 4.01
C SER A 552 -6.23 -4.25 4.00
N MET A 553 -6.76 -3.90 2.84
CA MET A 553 -8.15 -3.45 2.67
C MET A 553 -9.15 -4.60 2.57
N GLU A 554 -8.75 -5.77 2.12
CA GLU A 554 -9.55 -7.00 2.18
C GLU A 554 -9.68 -7.47 3.63
N THR A 555 -8.62 -7.29 4.43
CA THR A 555 -8.70 -7.43 5.89
C THR A 555 -9.70 -6.43 6.46
N VAL A 556 -9.67 -5.16 6.04
CA VAL A 556 -10.67 -4.16 6.45
C VAL A 556 -12.08 -4.54 5.98
N ASN A 557 -12.24 -5.06 4.76
CA ASN A 557 -13.54 -5.46 4.23
C ASN A 557 -14.09 -6.69 4.96
N LEU A 558 -13.26 -7.68 5.29
CA LEU A 558 -13.62 -8.83 6.13
C LEU A 558 -13.98 -8.38 7.54
N VAL A 559 -13.26 -7.40 8.09
CA VAL A 559 -13.59 -6.79 9.38
C VAL A 559 -14.94 -6.05 9.29
N VAL A 560 -15.18 -5.25 8.25
CA VAL A 560 -16.44 -4.51 8.04
C VAL A 560 -17.62 -5.44 7.77
N GLN A 561 -17.44 -6.49 6.96
CA GLN A 561 -18.43 -7.55 6.77
C GLN A 561 -18.68 -8.31 8.05
N GLY A 562 -17.65 -8.59 8.85
CA GLY A 562 -17.80 -9.13 10.20
C GLY A 562 -18.55 -8.19 11.16
N PHE A 563 -18.77 -6.92 10.79
CA PHE A 563 -19.51 -5.94 11.57
C PHE A 563 -20.83 -5.50 10.91
N ASP A 564 -21.30 -6.17 9.86
CA ASP A 564 -22.62 -5.92 9.27
C ASP A 564 -23.77 -6.11 10.28
N PHE A 565 -23.61 -7.07 11.21
CA PHE A 565 -24.52 -7.31 12.32
C PHE A 565 -24.35 -6.30 13.46
N LEU A 566 -23.24 -5.56 13.51
CA LEU A 566 -22.86 -4.71 14.65
C LEU A 566 -23.91 -3.63 14.95
N PRO A 567 -24.51 -2.91 13.98
CA PRO A 567 -25.53 -1.92 14.28
C PRO A 567 -26.76 -2.56 14.93
N VAL A 568 -27.22 -3.70 14.41
CA VAL A 568 -28.38 -4.43 14.93
C VAL A 568 -28.07 -4.98 16.33
N PHE A 569 -26.88 -5.55 16.51
CA PHE A 569 -26.42 -6.08 17.78
C PHE A 569 -26.25 -4.98 18.84
N LEU A 570 -25.63 -3.86 18.50
CA LEU A 570 -25.46 -2.73 19.43
C LEU A 570 -26.81 -2.16 19.85
N ILE A 571 -27.76 -2.00 18.92
CA ILE A 571 -29.13 -1.55 19.24
C ILE A 571 -29.81 -2.55 20.18
N THR A 572 -29.77 -3.85 19.85
CA THR A 572 -30.43 -4.91 20.63
C THR A 572 -29.80 -5.05 22.01
N TYR A 573 -28.46 -5.04 22.10
CA TYR A 573 -27.70 -5.10 23.33
C TYR A 573 -27.98 -3.92 24.25
N MET A 574 -28.00 -2.70 23.69
CA MET A 574 -28.31 -1.50 24.46
C MET A 574 -29.73 -1.52 25.01
N ILE A 575 -30.71 -1.90 24.20
CA ILE A 575 -32.11 -2.05 24.65
C ILE A 575 -32.17 -3.10 25.78
N GLY A 576 -31.54 -4.26 25.60
CA GLY A 576 -31.50 -5.33 26.59
C GLY A 576 -30.86 -4.88 27.92
N GLN A 577 -29.73 -4.18 27.85
CA GLN A 577 -29.07 -3.63 29.04
C GLN A 577 -29.94 -2.60 29.77
N ASP A 578 -30.56 -1.67 29.04
CA ASP A 578 -31.37 -0.61 29.64
C ASP A 578 -32.63 -1.20 30.31
N VAL A 579 -33.27 -2.19 29.67
CA VAL A 579 -34.43 -2.89 30.22
C VAL A 579 -34.07 -3.69 31.47
N ASN A 580 -33.04 -4.54 31.42
CA ASN A 580 -32.63 -5.38 32.55
C ASN A 580 -32.23 -4.54 33.76
N ARG A 581 -31.51 -3.45 33.53
CA ARG A 581 -31.11 -2.57 34.62
C ARG A 581 -32.28 -1.81 35.22
N TRP A 582 -33.22 -1.34 34.42
CA TRP A 582 -34.44 -0.71 34.93
C TRP A 582 -35.24 -1.70 35.78
N HIS A 583 -35.32 -2.95 35.35
CA HIS A 583 -35.93 -4.04 36.10
C HIS A 583 -35.22 -4.29 37.45
N GLU A 584 -33.89 -4.43 37.47
CA GLU A 584 -33.13 -4.61 38.71
C GLU A 584 -33.29 -3.45 39.70
N TRP A 585 -33.33 -2.21 39.19
CA TRP A 585 -33.53 -1.03 40.02
C TRP A 585 -34.93 -1.01 40.65
N LEU A 586 -35.97 -1.32 39.87
CA LEU A 586 -37.34 -1.46 40.38
C LEU A 586 -37.43 -2.56 41.46
N GLN A 587 -36.80 -3.71 41.22
CA GLN A 587 -36.76 -4.79 42.21
C GLN A 587 -36.11 -4.35 43.52
N LYS A 588 -34.95 -3.68 43.45
CA LYS A 588 -34.25 -3.16 44.64
C LYS A 588 -35.06 -2.11 45.39
N MET A 589 -35.72 -1.20 44.66
CA MET A 589 -36.62 -0.20 45.24
C MET A 589 -37.76 -0.84 46.04
N LEU A 590 -38.46 -1.81 45.42
CA LEU A 590 -39.57 -2.52 46.05
C LEU A 590 -39.11 -3.37 47.24
N GLN A 591 -37.93 -3.99 47.16
CA GLN A 591 -37.34 -4.73 48.29
C GLN A 591 -37.05 -3.81 49.48
N VAL A 592 -36.41 -2.66 49.25
CA VAL A 592 -36.12 -1.68 50.32
C VAL A 592 -37.41 -1.17 50.95
N GLN A 593 -38.42 -0.83 50.14
CA GLN A 593 -39.73 -0.41 50.61
C GLN A 593 -40.42 -1.51 51.44
N GLY A 594 -40.43 -2.76 50.96
CA GLY A 594 -41.01 -3.89 51.67
C GLY A 594 -40.37 -4.11 53.04
N ARG A 595 -39.03 -4.11 53.12
CA ARG A 595 -38.30 -4.28 54.39
C ARG A 595 -38.57 -3.16 55.39
N LEU A 596 -38.68 -1.92 54.93
CA LEU A 596 -39.04 -0.80 55.80
C LEU A 596 -40.48 -0.94 56.31
N HIS A 597 -41.41 -1.37 55.46
CA HIS A 597 -42.80 -1.61 55.86
C HIS A 597 -42.90 -2.72 56.91
N ASP A 598 -42.20 -3.85 56.72
CA ASP A 598 -42.12 -4.94 57.68
C ASP A 598 -41.62 -4.43 59.04
N LEU A 599 -40.54 -3.64 59.04
CA LEU A 599 -39.95 -3.08 60.27
C LEU A 599 -40.92 -2.12 60.96
N VAL A 600 -41.63 -1.27 60.21
CA VAL A 600 -42.65 -0.37 60.77
C VAL A 600 -43.78 -1.17 61.42
N ILE A 601 -44.27 -2.25 60.80
CA ILE A 601 -45.31 -3.12 61.39
C ILE A 601 -44.83 -3.77 62.69
N ILE A 602 -43.59 -4.28 62.71
CA ILE A 602 -42.98 -4.88 63.91
C ILE A 602 -42.85 -3.86 65.04
N VAL A 603 -42.32 -2.67 64.73
CA VAL A 603 -42.18 -1.59 65.71
C VAL A 603 -43.54 -1.17 66.24
N ASN A 604 -44.51 -0.89 65.36
CA ASN A 604 -45.83 -0.40 65.76
C ASN A 604 -46.61 -1.42 66.59
N SER A 605 -46.52 -2.72 66.26
CA SER A 605 -47.16 -3.79 67.04
C SER A 605 -46.53 -4.01 68.43
N SER A 606 -45.33 -3.47 68.66
CA SER A 606 -44.64 -3.56 69.95
C SER A 606 -45.15 -2.53 70.97
N TYR A 607 -45.80 -1.44 70.53
CA TYR A 607 -46.36 -0.40 71.40
C TYR A 607 -47.87 -0.62 71.56
N ARG A 608 -48.31 -0.97 72.78
CA ARG A 608 -49.70 -1.39 73.04
C ARG A 608 -50.55 -0.30 73.70
N LYS A 609 -49.93 0.73 74.27
CA LYS A 609 -50.60 1.79 75.03
C LYS A 609 -50.62 3.12 74.27
N VAL A 610 -50.45 3.08 72.95
CA VAL A 610 -50.53 4.23 72.04
C VAL A 610 -51.89 4.95 72.12
N ASN A 611 -52.93 4.28 72.63
CA ASN A 611 -54.28 4.82 72.84
C ASN A 611 -54.64 5.06 74.32
N ASP A 612 -53.75 4.73 75.27
CA ASP A 612 -53.95 4.96 76.71
C ASP A 612 -53.66 6.43 77.05
N GLN A 613 -54.60 7.15 77.66
CA GLN A 613 -54.43 8.59 77.95
C GLN A 613 -53.18 8.92 78.77
N VAL A 614 -52.73 8.00 79.64
CA VAL A 614 -51.57 8.23 80.51
C VAL A 614 -50.24 7.99 79.78
N ASN A 615 -50.17 6.97 78.92
CA ASN A 615 -48.92 6.50 78.30
C ASN A 615 -48.81 6.84 76.80
N ALA A 616 -49.90 7.24 76.16
CA ALA A 616 -49.97 7.49 74.71
C ALA A 616 -48.97 8.55 74.27
N ALA A 617 -48.82 9.65 75.00
CA ALA A 617 -47.88 10.70 74.64
C ALA A 617 -46.43 10.19 74.57
N THR A 618 -46.02 9.39 75.55
CA THR A 618 -44.67 8.82 75.62
C THR A 618 -44.44 7.78 74.53
N GLU A 619 -45.38 6.86 74.30
CA GLU A 619 -45.24 5.85 73.25
C GLU A 619 -45.30 6.47 71.84
N ARG A 620 -46.16 7.46 71.60
CA ARG A 620 -46.23 8.18 70.32
C ARG A 620 -44.97 8.97 70.02
N LYS A 621 -44.36 9.58 71.04
CA LYS A 621 -43.05 10.23 70.91
C LYS A 621 -41.95 9.25 70.51
N ALA A 622 -41.95 8.05 71.09
CA ALA A 622 -41.02 6.99 70.71
C ALA A 622 -41.24 6.52 69.25
N ILE A 623 -42.50 6.29 68.87
CA ILE A 623 -42.88 5.94 67.49
C ILE A 623 -42.51 7.06 66.51
N PHE A 624 -42.66 8.33 66.88
CA PHE A 624 -42.27 9.46 66.05
C PHE A 624 -40.76 9.46 65.75
N LYS A 625 -39.93 9.14 66.75
CA LYS A 625 -38.48 9.02 66.55
C LYS A 625 -38.13 7.85 65.61
N TRP A 626 -38.81 6.70 65.74
CA TRP A 626 -38.72 5.59 64.77
C TRP A 626 -39.10 6.02 63.36
N TYR A 627 -40.25 6.66 63.21
CA TYR A 627 -40.75 7.18 61.95
C TYR A 627 -39.74 8.11 61.29
N ARG A 628 -39.18 9.07 62.05
CA ARG A 628 -38.20 10.04 61.55
C ARG A 628 -36.93 9.36 61.01
N TYR A 629 -36.33 8.48 61.80
CA TYR A 629 -35.09 7.80 61.42
C TYR A 629 -35.28 6.84 60.25
N LEU A 630 -36.36 6.05 60.23
CA LEU A 630 -36.64 5.13 59.11
C LEU A 630 -36.80 5.88 57.79
N ASN A 631 -37.53 7.00 57.81
CA ASN A 631 -37.71 7.83 56.63
C ASN A 631 -36.44 8.58 56.22
N ALA A 632 -35.64 9.05 57.18
CA ALA A 632 -34.32 9.62 56.89
C ALA A 632 -33.40 8.59 56.24
N ILE A 633 -33.34 7.36 56.74
CA ILE A 633 -32.57 6.26 56.14
C ILE A 633 -33.08 5.95 54.73
N HIS A 634 -34.40 5.93 54.53
CA HIS A 634 -35.00 5.71 53.21
C HIS A 634 -34.58 6.80 52.21
N TYR A 635 -34.64 8.08 52.59
CA TYR A 635 -34.18 9.19 51.76
C TYR A 635 -32.68 9.10 51.46
N LEU A 636 -31.86 8.81 52.48
CA LEU A 636 -30.40 8.71 52.35
C LEU A 636 -29.95 7.48 51.55
N ASN A 637 -30.77 6.43 51.42
CA ASN A 637 -30.50 5.32 50.49
C ASN A 637 -30.40 5.77 49.03
N TYR A 638 -30.99 6.92 48.70
CA TYR A 638 -30.98 7.49 47.37
C TYR A 638 -29.92 8.57 47.17
N LEU A 639 -29.16 8.90 48.22
CA LEU A 639 -28.02 9.83 48.16
C LEU A 639 -27.01 9.34 47.13
N ASN A 640 -26.50 10.24 46.28
CA ASN A 640 -25.65 9.96 45.11
C ASN A 640 -26.28 9.13 43.98
N LEU A 641 -27.43 8.49 44.21
CA LEU A 641 -28.18 7.77 43.17
C LEU A 641 -29.12 8.72 42.41
N VAL A 642 -29.71 9.68 43.11
CA VAL A 642 -30.72 10.61 42.57
C VAL A 642 -30.21 12.06 42.65
N PRO A 643 -30.03 12.76 41.51
CA PRO A 643 -29.51 14.13 41.46
C PRO A 643 -30.28 15.15 42.28
N ILE A 644 -31.58 14.90 42.44
CA ILE A 644 -32.50 15.79 43.17
C ILE A 644 -32.08 15.95 44.63
N ILE A 645 -31.51 14.91 45.23
CA ILE A 645 -31.07 14.88 46.64
C ILE A 645 -29.79 15.69 46.83
N GLY A 646 -28.97 15.83 45.79
CA GLY A 646 -27.74 16.63 45.85
C GLY A 646 -26.64 16.00 46.71
N SER A 647 -25.83 16.85 47.34
CA SER A 647 -24.73 16.44 48.24
C SER A 647 -25.26 15.95 49.60
N ALA A 648 -24.40 15.32 50.39
CA ALA A 648 -24.76 14.90 51.76
C ALA A 648 -25.22 16.09 52.62
N GLU A 649 -24.59 17.25 52.48
CA GLU A 649 -24.97 18.47 53.19
C GLU A 649 -26.35 18.97 52.78
N GLN A 650 -26.63 18.99 51.47
CA GLN A 650 -27.94 19.37 50.94
C GLN A 650 -29.01 18.38 51.41
N ALA A 651 -28.72 17.07 51.38
CA ALA A 651 -29.63 16.05 51.87
C ALA A 651 -29.94 16.19 53.38
N MET A 652 -28.94 16.53 54.20
CA MET A 652 -29.14 16.81 55.63
C MET A 652 -30.00 18.04 55.84
N HIS A 653 -29.76 19.11 55.08
CA HIS A 653 -30.58 20.31 55.11
C HIS A 653 -32.03 20.03 54.68
N ASP A 654 -32.23 19.21 53.64
CA ASP A 654 -33.55 18.80 53.20
C ASP A 654 -34.30 18.04 54.32
N LEU A 655 -33.62 17.10 54.98
CA LEU A 655 -34.17 16.29 56.06
C LEU A 655 -34.48 17.11 57.32
N GLU A 656 -33.66 18.11 57.62
CA GLU A 656 -33.89 19.09 58.68
C GLU A 656 -35.13 19.94 58.39
N THR A 657 -35.21 20.47 57.16
CA THR A 657 -36.31 21.33 56.70
C THR A 657 -37.66 20.63 56.82
N VAL A 658 -37.73 19.32 56.58
CA VAL A 658 -38.99 18.55 56.68
C VAL A 658 -39.23 17.95 58.07
N GLY A 659 -38.37 18.21 59.05
CA GLY A 659 -38.51 17.70 60.44
C GLY A 659 -38.17 16.22 60.64
N LEU A 660 -37.44 15.61 59.71
CA LEU A 660 -36.96 14.22 59.86
C LEU A 660 -35.69 14.14 60.69
N LEU A 661 -34.83 15.15 60.61
CA LEU A 661 -33.67 15.32 61.48
C LEU A 661 -33.78 16.64 62.26
N THR A 662 -33.31 16.65 63.49
CA THR A 662 -33.13 17.88 64.27
C THR A 662 -31.83 18.55 63.87
N HIS A 663 -31.72 19.85 64.14
CA HIS A 663 -30.48 20.60 63.94
C HIS A 663 -29.27 19.93 64.62
N ALA A 664 -29.44 19.48 65.88
CA ALA A 664 -28.39 18.82 66.64
C ALA A 664 -27.97 17.46 66.04
N GLU A 665 -28.90 16.73 65.43
CA GLU A 665 -28.59 15.49 64.69
C GLU A 665 -27.85 15.80 63.39
N CYS A 666 -28.26 16.83 62.66
CA CYS A 666 -27.54 17.28 61.46
C CYS A 666 -26.09 17.68 61.78
N GLU A 667 -25.84 18.44 62.86
CA GLU A 667 -24.48 18.77 63.31
C GLU A 667 -23.64 17.53 63.62
N LYS A 668 -24.23 16.50 64.25
CA LYS A 668 -23.54 15.21 64.49
C LYS A 668 -23.23 14.47 63.18
N LEU A 669 -24.13 14.53 62.20
CA LEU A 669 -23.95 13.86 60.91
C LEU A 669 -22.92 14.55 60.01
N ARG A 670 -22.66 15.86 60.19
CA ARG A 670 -21.60 16.57 59.45
C ARG A 670 -20.23 15.94 59.64
N PHE A 671 -19.97 15.31 60.78
CA PHE A 671 -18.72 14.58 61.03
C PHE A 671 -18.64 13.20 60.35
N SER A 672 -19.75 12.70 59.79
CA SER A 672 -19.85 11.40 59.11
C SER A 672 -19.80 11.54 57.57
N THR A 673 -18.89 12.36 57.04
CA THR A 673 -18.81 12.67 55.60
C THR A 673 -18.62 11.40 54.78
N GLY A 674 -19.66 10.98 54.05
CA GLY A 674 -19.65 9.82 53.15
C GLY A 674 -20.41 8.58 53.64
N LYS A 675 -20.81 8.52 54.92
CA LYS A 675 -21.59 7.39 55.48
C LYS A 675 -22.80 7.84 56.32
N VAL A 676 -23.36 9.00 56.01
CA VAL A 676 -24.51 9.58 56.74
C VAL A 676 -25.66 8.59 56.94
N ARG A 677 -25.99 7.76 55.94
CA ARG A 677 -27.00 6.71 56.06
C ARG A 677 -26.65 5.67 57.13
N ASP A 678 -25.42 5.17 57.12
CA ASP A 678 -24.99 4.12 58.02
C ASP A 678 -24.95 4.63 59.46
N THR A 679 -24.61 5.92 59.65
CA THR A 679 -24.67 6.59 60.94
C THR A 679 -26.11 6.69 61.48
N VAL A 680 -27.09 7.09 60.67
CA VAL A 680 -28.50 7.11 61.13
C VAL A 680 -29.02 5.70 61.40
N THR A 681 -28.59 4.71 60.61
CA THR A 681 -28.90 3.29 60.86
C THR A 681 -28.34 2.81 62.20
N SER A 682 -27.12 3.22 62.56
CA SER A 682 -26.53 2.86 63.86
C SER A 682 -27.25 3.54 65.02
N TRP A 683 -27.73 4.78 64.85
CA TRP A 683 -28.57 5.46 65.83
C TRP A 683 -29.90 4.76 66.05
N LEU A 684 -30.51 4.25 64.97
CA LEU A 684 -31.73 3.46 65.04
C LEU A 684 -31.50 2.15 65.79
N GLY A 685 -30.39 1.46 65.51
CA GLY A 685 -30.00 0.24 66.23
C GLY A 685 -29.77 0.49 67.72
N ARG A 686 -29.02 1.54 68.06
CA ARG A 686 -28.84 1.97 69.45
C ARG A 686 -30.17 2.31 70.12
N TYR A 687 -31.03 3.05 69.44
CA TYR A 687 -32.32 3.43 69.98
C TYR A 687 -33.23 2.22 70.24
N TRP A 688 -33.17 1.19 69.38
CA TRP A 688 -33.84 -0.07 69.64
C TRP A 688 -33.38 -0.74 70.95
N HIS A 689 -32.06 -0.78 71.19
CA HIS A 689 -31.52 -1.34 72.44
C HIS A 689 -31.93 -0.53 73.68
N GLU A 690 -31.88 0.80 73.60
CA GLU A 690 -32.33 1.68 74.68
C GLU A 690 -33.81 1.44 75.03
N GLU A 691 -34.69 1.29 74.03
CA GLU A 691 -36.11 1.00 74.24
C GLU A 691 -36.38 -0.38 74.87
N LEU A 692 -35.51 -1.36 74.59
CA LEU A 692 -35.56 -2.67 75.23
C LEU A 692 -35.11 -2.60 76.71
N GLU A 693 -34.03 -1.88 76.99
CA GLU A 693 -33.47 -1.74 78.35
C GLU A 693 -34.40 -0.97 79.31
N VAL A 694 -35.06 0.09 78.83
CA VAL A 694 -35.97 0.92 79.65
C VAL A 694 -37.27 0.17 80.01
N GLY A 695 -37.52 -1.02 79.44
CA GLY A 695 -38.67 -1.84 79.80
C GLY A 695 -40.02 -1.30 79.30
N ILE A 696 -40.01 -0.29 78.42
CA ILE A 696 -41.19 0.13 77.64
C ILE A 696 -41.70 -1.05 76.81
N ARG A 697 -40.80 -1.96 76.43
CA ARG A 697 -41.10 -3.30 75.95
C ARG A 697 -40.81 -4.33 77.04
N ARG A 698 -41.66 -4.45 78.06
CA ARG A 698 -41.52 -5.58 78.99
C ARG A 698 -41.59 -6.89 78.20
N GLU A 699 -40.49 -7.64 78.25
CA GLU A 699 -40.49 -9.08 78.03
C GLU A 699 -41.65 -9.70 78.82
N ARG A 700 -42.29 -10.71 78.22
CA ARG A 700 -43.10 -11.69 78.93
C ARG A 700 -42.20 -12.45 79.92
N SER A 701 -41.76 -11.82 80.99
CA SER A 701 -41.26 -12.50 82.18
C SER A 701 -42.27 -12.26 83.30
N GLY A 702 -43.47 -12.77 83.06
CA GLY A 702 -44.60 -12.80 83.99
C GLY A 702 -45.33 -14.12 83.81
N TYR A 703 -44.57 -15.21 83.85
CA TYR A 703 -45.07 -16.52 84.25
C TYR A 703 -44.80 -16.63 85.75
N ASP A 704 -45.50 -15.81 86.54
CA ASP A 704 -45.63 -16.03 87.98
C ASP A 704 -46.76 -17.05 88.19
N GLY A 705 -46.38 -18.24 88.66
CA GLY A 705 -47.18 -19.11 89.53
C GLY A 705 -48.57 -19.55 89.07
N TYR A 706 -48.64 -20.58 88.22
CA TYR A 706 -49.65 -21.63 88.43
C TYR A 706 -48.92 -22.86 88.99
N GLU A 707 -49.07 -23.06 90.30
CA GLU A 707 -48.82 -24.35 90.95
C GLU A 707 -49.71 -25.42 90.30
N VAL A 708 -49.09 -26.52 89.91
CA VAL A 708 -49.77 -27.77 89.60
C VAL A 708 -50.16 -28.42 90.93
N ARG A 709 -51.47 -28.54 91.17
CA ARG A 709 -52.06 -29.69 91.87
C ARG A 709 -52.86 -30.49 90.87
#